data_AF-A0A452SU98-F1
#
_entry.id   AF-A0A452SU98-F1
#
_cell.length_a   1.000
_cell.length_b   1.000
_cell.length_c   1.000
_cell.angle_alpha   90.00
_cell.angle_beta   90.00
_cell.angle_gamma   90.00
#
_symmetry.space_group_name_H-M   'P 1'
#
loop_
_entity.id
_entity.type
_entity.pdbx_description
1 polymer ?
#
loop_
_entity_poly.entity_id
_entity_poly.type
_entity_poly.pdbx_seq_one_letter_code
_entity_poly.pdbx_strand_id
1 'polypeptide(L)'
;HQYLLNFMARPLGYGPFCARVFLCPQAVKSKKHIPIHVALETGESLTVMVDSASTSREVCRHIAHKQGLSDHLGFSLQVAVYDKFWSLGSGRDHVMDAVGQCEQLARERGENERHAPWRIYFRKELFTPWHDSQEDSVSTQLIYCQVMHGVRSGEYTFEKEEELVQLLAQHCYVQHGASVGSEAIQELLHSCVPSKLYRTKPPEKWASLVTAALAKAQYAQKQAKALAVQEQVVDAARLQWPLLFSQLFEVTTLSGPRLPKTQLILAVNWKGIYFLDQKEKMLLELSFPEVMSLITNREAQGGQRLVVSTLHEEEYEFMSPSSVAIAELVAMFLEGLKERSVFAMALQDRKATDDATLLPFKKGDLLILTKKQGLLASEHWTLGQNDRTGKTGLVPTACLYAIPTVTKPSAQLLSLLAMSPEKRKLAAQEGRPAEPLPEEQPKDKPHTLEEFSYEFFRAPEKETVSRAMFPLARTRGHLWAHSPEPLRQPLLKCVHASAELRDLACQIFIDILAQYMGDYPSRQAWTSVELTDQIFSLALQDSALQDEVYCQILKQLTHNTKRYSEERGWQLLWLCTGLFPPGKALLPHAQKFVDTRRKKLLAPDCSRRIQRILRTGPRKQPPHPVEVEAMEQNISRICHKIYFPNDTSEMLEVGTYTRVRDVCQSVATRLQLASWEGCSLFIKIADKVISQQEGDFFFDSLRQVSDWVKKNKPQKEGAPVTLPYQVYFMRKLWLNVTPGKDMNADTILHYHQELPKYLRGFHKCSREDAVHLAGLIYKAQFDNDRSQLASIPKILRELVPENLTRLMSSEEWKKNILLAYDKHKDKTVGEAKVAFLKWICRWPTFGSAFFEVKQTSEPSYPDIILIAINRHGVLLIHPKTKEPLTTYPFTKISSWSSGSTYFHMALGSLARGSRLLCETSLGYKMDDLLTSYVQQLLSSVNKQRGSQAPALADP
;
A
#
# COMPACT_ATOMS: atom_id res chain seq x y z
N HIS A 1 4.81 -30.80 15.20
CA HIS A 1 5.15 -30.31 13.85
C HIS A 1 3.99 -30.20 12.85
N GLN A 2 2.75 -30.60 13.18
CA GLN A 2 1.55 -30.33 12.37
C GLN A 2 0.52 -29.47 13.14
N TYR A 3 0.87 -29.09 14.38
CA TYR A 3 -0.03 -28.48 15.36
C TYR A 3 -0.28 -26.99 15.08
N LEU A 4 0.78 -26.21 14.79
CA LEU A 4 0.66 -24.76 14.56
C LEU A 4 0.02 -24.43 13.19
N LEU A 5 0.29 -25.23 12.15
CA LEU A 5 -0.40 -25.10 10.86
C LEU A 5 -1.89 -25.46 10.95
N ASN A 6 -2.27 -26.45 11.75
CA ASN A 6 -3.67 -26.76 12.03
C ASN A 6 -4.37 -25.61 12.79
N PHE A 7 -3.62 -24.86 13.62
CA PHE A 7 -4.10 -23.70 14.37
C PHE A 7 -4.45 -22.49 13.47
N MET A 8 -3.84 -22.40 12.28
CA MET A 8 -4.03 -21.28 11.34
C MET A 8 -5.13 -21.51 10.29
N ALA A 9 -5.61 -22.74 10.11
CA ALA A 9 -6.58 -23.09 9.07
C ALA A 9 -7.98 -22.52 9.37
N ARG A 10 -8.16 -21.20 9.18
CA ARG A 10 -9.47 -20.54 9.17
C ARG A 10 -10.16 -20.79 7.80
N PRO A 11 -11.39 -21.31 7.75
CA PRO A 11 -12.17 -21.31 6.52
C PRO A 11 -12.45 -19.87 6.07
N LEU A 12 -12.28 -19.59 4.77
CA LEU A 12 -12.53 -18.28 4.17
C LEU A 12 -14.03 -17.91 4.24
N GLY A 13 -14.33 -16.76 4.87
CA GLY A 13 -15.57 -15.99 4.65
C GLY A 13 -16.43 -15.72 5.89
N TYR A 14 -16.29 -14.53 6.48
CA TYR A 14 -17.25 -13.99 7.46
C TYR A 14 -18.47 -13.42 6.73
N GLY A 15 -19.51 -14.24 6.57
CA GLY A 15 -20.88 -13.80 6.30
C GLY A 15 -21.76 -14.09 7.52
N PRO A 16 -22.99 -13.53 7.61
CA PRO A 16 -23.85 -13.72 8.77
C PRO A 16 -24.35 -15.18 8.83
N PHE A 17 -23.64 -16.04 9.57
CA PHE A 17 -23.93 -17.48 9.68
C PHE A 17 -25.00 -17.81 10.74
N CYS A 18 -25.45 -16.83 11.52
CA CYS A 18 -26.39 -17.04 12.63
C CYS A 18 -27.72 -17.73 12.21
N ALA A 19 -28.12 -17.62 10.94
CA ALA A 19 -29.34 -18.27 10.42
C ALA A 19 -29.19 -19.81 10.21
N ARG A 20 -27.98 -20.37 10.31
CA ARG A 20 -27.69 -21.79 10.03
C ARG A 20 -27.21 -22.62 11.21
N VAL A 21 -26.96 -21.98 12.36
CA VAL A 21 -26.57 -22.66 13.61
C VAL A 21 -27.79 -23.34 14.21
N PHE A 22 -27.76 -24.64 14.49
CA PHE A 22 -28.90 -25.40 15.00
C PHE A 22 -29.47 -24.82 16.31
N LEU A 23 -28.59 -24.32 17.19
CA LEU A 23 -28.94 -23.74 18.49
C LEU A 23 -29.67 -22.39 18.39
N CYS A 24 -29.42 -21.58 17.35
CA CYS A 24 -29.97 -20.22 17.23
C CYS A 24 -31.49 -20.18 16.97
N PRO A 25 -32.07 -20.96 16.02
CA PRO A 25 -33.52 -21.02 15.80
C PRO A 25 -34.31 -21.51 17.03
N GLN A 26 -33.71 -22.36 17.88
CA GLN A 26 -34.34 -22.80 19.13
C GLN A 26 -34.32 -21.70 20.21
N ALA A 27 -33.24 -20.93 20.30
CA ALA A 27 -33.12 -19.78 21.20
C ALA A 27 -34.06 -18.63 20.78
N VAL A 28 -34.15 -18.32 19.48
CA VAL A 28 -35.07 -17.30 18.93
C VAL A 28 -36.54 -17.68 19.18
N LYS A 29 -36.89 -18.96 19.08
CA LYS A 29 -38.24 -19.46 19.42
C LYS A 29 -38.55 -19.43 20.92
N SER A 30 -37.54 -19.50 21.78
CA SER A 30 -37.72 -19.56 23.25
C SER A 30 -37.42 -18.24 23.98
N LYS A 31 -36.86 -17.24 23.30
CA LYS A 31 -36.36 -15.96 23.87
C LYS A 31 -35.42 -16.13 25.08
N LYS A 32 -34.71 -17.26 25.19
CA LYS A 32 -33.79 -17.57 26.30
C LYS A 32 -32.35 -17.57 25.81
N HIS A 33 -31.44 -17.12 26.68
CA HIS A 33 -30.00 -17.24 26.44
C HIS A 33 -29.57 -18.71 26.32
N ILE A 34 -28.56 -18.98 25.49
CA ILE A 34 -28.01 -20.30 25.20
C ILE A 34 -26.92 -20.60 26.24
N PRO A 35 -27.04 -21.68 27.05
CA PRO A 35 -25.96 -22.10 27.93
C PRO A 35 -24.86 -22.79 27.11
N ILE A 36 -23.63 -22.28 27.19
CA ILE A 36 -22.42 -22.94 26.66
C ILE A 36 -21.51 -23.39 27.80
N HIS A 37 -20.90 -24.56 27.65
CA HIS A 37 -19.94 -25.11 28.59
C HIS A 37 -18.52 -24.78 28.14
N VAL A 38 -17.77 -24.06 28.97
CA VAL A 38 -16.36 -23.73 28.76
C VAL A 38 -15.53 -24.50 29.76
N ALA A 39 -14.62 -25.34 29.26
CA ALA A 39 -13.68 -26.11 30.08
C ALA A 39 -12.48 -25.24 30.48
N LEU A 40 -12.11 -25.30 31.75
CA LEU A 40 -10.90 -24.71 32.29
C LEU A 40 -9.79 -25.77 32.38
N GLU A 41 -8.54 -25.34 32.33
CA GLU A 41 -7.39 -26.25 32.47
C GLU A 41 -7.25 -26.86 33.87
N THR A 42 -7.97 -26.33 34.86
CA THR A 42 -8.10 -26.95 36.19
C THR A 42 -8.99 -28.20 36.19
N GLY A 43 -9.70 -28.49 35.09
CA GLY A 43 -10.66 -29.59 34.97
C GLY A 43 -12.11 -29.19 35.30
N GLU A 44 -12.33 -27.95 35.75
CA GLU A 44 -13.66 -27.39 35.98
C GLU A 44 -14.35 -27.01 34.66
N SER A 45 -15.69 -27.12 34.61
CA SER A 45 -16.48 -26.63 33.48
C SER A 45 -17.40 -25.51 33.94
N LEU A 46 -17.28 -24.34 33.33
CA LEU A 46 -18.12 -23.19 33.60
C LEU A 46 -19.23 -23.08 32.56
N THR A 47 -20.47 -22.96 33.03
CA THR A 47 -21.59 -22.61 32.15
C THR A 47 -21.68 -21.08 32.01
N VAL A 48 -21.59 -20.61 30.76
CA VAL A 48 -21.75 -19.21 30.39
C VAL A 48 -23.02 -19.07 29.55
N MET A 49 -23.85 -18.07 29.87
CA MET A 49 -25.05 -17.77 29.10
C MET A 49 -24.65 -16.81 27.97
N VAL A 50 -24.89 -17.21 26.73
CA VAL A 50 -24.59 -16.42 25.53
C VAL A 50 -25.84 -16.22 24.68
N ASP A 51 -25.84 -15.17 23.87
CA ASP A 51 -26.81 -14.95 22.81
C ASP A 51 -26.14 -15.02 21.43
N SER A 52 -26.91 -14.79 20.38
CA SER A 52 -26.42 -14.79 19.00
C SER A 52 -25.39 -13.72 18.68
N ALA A 53 -25.29 -12.65 19.49
CA ALA A 53 -24.38 -11.52 19.27
C ALA A 53 -23.13 -11.57 20.18
N SER A 54 -23.13 -12.44 21.18
CA SER A 54 -22.08 -12.55 22.20
C SER A 54 -20.71 -12.80 21.58
N THR A 55 -19.77 -11.92 21.91
CA THR A 55 -18.40 -11.94 21.40
C THR A 55 -17.46 -12.76 22.30
N SER A 56 -16.35 -13.25 21.74
CA SER A 56 -15.33 -13.96 22.52
C SER A 56 -14.75 -13.11 23.65
N ARG A 57 -14.62 -11.79 23.44
CA ARG A 57 -14.21 -10.83 24.48
C ARG A 57 -15.16 -10.78 25.67
N GLU A 58 -16.46 -10.74 25.44
CA GLU A 58 -17.46 -10.68 26.52
C GLU A 58 -17.45 -11.97 27.34
N VAL A 59 -17.37 -13.12 26.68
CA VAL A 59 -17.28 -14.42 27.34
C VAL A 59 -15.98 -14.54 28.14
N CYS A 60 -14.83 -14.14 27.59
CA CYS A 60 -13.56 -14.11 28.33
C CYS A 60 -13.63 -13.22 29.58
N ARG A 61 -14.20 -12.01 29.48
CA ARG A 61 -14.36 -11.11 30.63
C ARG A 61 -15.29 -11.70 31.69
N HIS A 62 -16.37 -12.35 31.28
CA HIS A 62 -17.31 -12.99 32.20
C HIS A 62 -16.65 -14.14 32.97
N ILE A 63 -15.85 -14.96 32.29
CA ILE A 63 -15.05 -16.02 32.93
C ILE A 63 -14.03 -15.41 33.89
N ALA A 64 -13.32 -14.36 33.45
CA ALA A 64 -12.33 -13.68 34.28
C ALA A 64 -12.95 -13.11 35.57
N HIS A 65 -14.09 -12.43 35.46
CA HIS A 65 -14.80 -11.89 36.62
C HIS A 65 -15.30 -12.99 37.57
N LYS A 66 -15.82 -14.11 37.02
CA LYS A 66 -16.28 -15.25 37.84
C LYS A 66 -15.16 -15.95 38.60
N GLN A 67 -13.98 -16.05 37.99
CA GLN A 67 -12.81 -16.70 38.58
C GLN A 67 -11.94 -15.73 39.41
N GLY A 68 -12.25 -14.42 39.41
CA GLY A 68 -11.47 -13.41 40.14
C GLY A 68 -10.11 -13.10 39.51
N LEU A 69 -9.96 -13.28 38.19
CA LEU A 69 -8.73 -12.98 37.47
C LEU A 69 -8.48 -11.47 37.40
N SER A 70 -7.32 -11.06 37.89
CA SER A 70 -6.82 -9.69 37.82
C SER A 70 -6.11 -9.44 36.48
N ASP A 71 -5.30 -10.39 35.99
CA ASP A 71 -4.69 -10.38 34.66
C ASP A 71 -5.45 -11.29 33.69
N HIS A 72 -6.44 -10.73 32.99
CA HIS A 72 -7.18 -11.43 31.94
C HIS A 72 -6.58 -11.23 30.53
N LEU A 73 -5.50 -10.46 30.39
CA LEU A 73 -4.91 -10.16 29.08
C LEU A 73 -4.21 -11.39 28.52
N GLY A 74 -4.45 -11.69 27.24
CA GLY A 74 -3.84 -12.84 26.55
C GLY A 74 -4.48 -14.20 26.84
N PHE A 75 -5.54 -14.26 27.66
CA PHE A 75 -6.43 -15.42 27.69
C PHE A 75 -7.42 -15.38 26.52
N SER A 76 -7.72 -16.53 25.94
CA SER A 76 -8.62 -16.68 24.81
C SER A 76 -9.47 -17.95 24.87
N LEU A 77 -10.51 -17.96 24.03
CA LEU A 77 -11.34 -19.14 23.82
C LEU A 77 -10.79 -19.96 22.66
N GLN A 78 -10.58 -21.25 22.89
CA GLN A 78 -10.21 -22.21 21.85
C GLN A 78 -11.34 -23.20 21.66
N VAL A 79 -11.67 -23.52 20.41
CA VAL A 79 -12.70 -24.51 20.09
C VAL A 79 -12.03 -25.71 19.47
N ALA A 80 -12.40 -26.89 19.95
CA ALA A 80 -11.93 -28.18 19.47
C ALA A 80 -13.10 -28.99 18.95
N VAL A 81 -12.96 -29.61 17.77
CA VAL A 81 -13.92 -30.55 17.20
C VAL A 81 -13.18 -31.66 16.49
N TYR A 82 -13.42 -32.91 16.89
CA TYR A 82 -12.65 -34.06 16.43
C TYR A 82 -11.13 -33.83 16.68
N ASP A 83 -10.31 -33.84 15.63
CA ASP A 83 -8.86 -33.63 15.70
C ASP A 83 -8.41 -32.21 15.32
N LYS A 84 -9.33 -31.25 15.19
CA LYS A 84 -9.02 -29.87 14.79
C LYS A 84 -9.25 -28.89 15.94
N PHE A 85 -8.36 -27.90 16.03
CA PHE A 85 -8.35 -26.85 17.05
C PHE A 85 -8.20 -25.49 16.37
N TRP A 86 -8.97 -24.49 16.83
CA TRP A 86 -8.82 -23.10 16.39
C TRP A 86 -9.04 -22.12 17.54
N SER A 87 -8.27 -21.03 17.53
CA SER A 87 -8.42 -19.92 18.47
C SER A 87 -9.44 -18.91 17.98
N LEU A 88 -10.41 -18.57 18.84
CA LEU A 88 -11.34 -17.44 18.70
C LEU A 88 -10.76 -16.13 19.24
N GLY A 89 -9.58 -16.17 19.85
CA GLY A 89 -8.98 -15.03 20.52
C GLY A 89 -9.86 -14.47 21.66
N SER A 90 -9.56 -13.24 22.08
CA SER A 90 -10.37 -12.40 22.97
C SER A 90 -10.86 -11.12 22.26
N GLY A 91 -11.15 -11.30 20.97
CA GLY A 91 -11.48 -10.23 20.01
C GLY A 91 -12.98 -9.99 19.84
N ARG A 92 -13.35 -9.52 18.65
CA ARG A 92 -14.74 -9.22 18.27
C ARG A 92 -15.44 -10.40 17.58
N ASP A 93 -14.79 -11.55 17.52
CA ASP A 93 -15.31 -12.75 16.85
C ASP A 93 -16.52 -13.28 17.66
N HIS A 94 -17.63 -13.58 16.98
CA HIS A 94 -18.85 -14.09 17.64
C HIS A 94 -18.70 -15.58 17.96
N VAL A 95 -19.04 -15.96 19.20
CA VAL A 95 -18.87 -17.35 19.66
C VAL A 95 -19.79 -18.31 18.90
N MET A 96 -21.01 -17.87 18.59
CA MET A 96 -22.00 -18.70 17.89
C MET A 96 -21.65 -18.97 16.42
N ASP A 97 -20.87 -18.08 15.78
CA ASP A 97 -20.38 -18.34 14.42
C ASP A 97 -19.37 -19.49 14.41
N ALA A 98 -18.54 -19.59 15.45
CA ALA A 98 -17.59 -20.68 15.62
C ALA A 98 -18.29 -22.01 15.85
N VAL A 99 -19.31 -22.02 16.73
CA VAL A 99 -20.14 -23.20 16.99
C VAL A 99 -20.88 -23.64 15.72
N GLY A 100 -21.41 -22.67 14.94
CA GLY A 100 -22.02 -22.93 13.64
C GLY A 100 -21.09 -23.63 12.64
N GLN A 101 -19.81 -23.25 12.61
CA GLN A 101 -18.81 -23.91 11.77
C GLN A 101 -18.52 -25.34 12.25
N CYS A 102 -18.55 -25.60 13.56
CA CYS A 102 -18.40 -26.93 14.13
C CYS A 102 -19.56 -27.84 13.68
N GLU A 103 -20.79 -27.33 13.76
CA GLU A 103 -22.01 -28.03 13.34
C GLU A 103 -21.99 -28.31 11.83
N GLN A 104 -21.57 -27.33 11.02
CA GLN A 104 -21.42 -27.52 9.57
C GLN A 104 -20.40 -28.61 9.23
N LEU A 105 -19.26 -28.65 9.94
CA LEU A 105 -18.25 -29.68 9.74
C LEU A 105 -18.79 -31.09 10.07
N ALA A 106 -19.63 -31.22 11.10
CA ALA A 106 -20.32 -32.47 11.41
C ALA A 106 -21.31 -32.86 10.30
N ARG A 107 -22.06 -31.89 9.75
CA ARG A 107 -22.99 -32.10 8.62
C ARG A 107 -22.26 -32.55 7.35
N GLU A 108 -21.10 -31.96 7.04
CA GLU A 108 -20.26 -32.34 5.89
C GLU A 108 -19.71 -33.76 6.00
N ARG A 109 -19.55 -34.28 7.23
CA ARG A 109 -19.17 -35.66 7.52
C ARG A 109 -20.36 -36.64 7.58
N GLY A 110 -21.59 -36.15 7.37
CA GLY A 110 -22.82 -36.95 7.40
C GLY A 110 -23.36 -37.23 8.82
N GLU A 111 -22.83 -36.58 9.85
CA GLU A 111 -23.30 -36.71 11.23
C GLU A 111 -24.41 -35.69 11.54
N ASN A 112 -25.22 -35.99 12.57
CA ASN A 112 -26.29 -35.10 13.01
C ASN A 112 -25.69 -33.94 13.82
N GLU A 113 -26.02 -32.70 13.46
CA GLU A 113 -25.49 -31.46 14.07
C GLU A 113 -25.69 -31.39 15.58
N ARG A 114 -26.75 -32.02 16.10
CA ARG A 114 -27.04 -32.10 17.55
C ARG A 114 -25.99 -32.88 18.33
N HIS A 115 -25.25 -33.77 17.68
CA HIS A 115 -24.25 -34.63 18.30
C HIS A 115 -22.82 -34.24 17.92
N ALA A 116 -22.63 -33.05 17.33
CA ALA A 116 -21.31 -32.56 16.98
C ALA A 116 -20.44 -32.45 18.25
N PRO A 117 -19.29 -33.16 18.34
CA PRO A 117 -18.49 -33.26 19.56
C PRO A 117 -17.55 -32.06 19.72
N TRP A 118 -18.11 -30.85 19.75
CA TRP A 118 -17.33 -29.62 19.94
C TRP A 118 -17.13 -29.31 21.44
N ARG A 119 -15.97 -28.77 21.78
CA ARG A 119 -15.61 -28.31 23.14
C ARG A 119 -14.96 -26.94 23.08
N ILE A 120 -15.26 -26.09 24.05
CA ILE A 120 -14.65 -24.77 24.19
C ILE A 120 -13.74 -24.78 25.42
N TYR A 121 -12.49 -24.33 25.26
CA TYR A 121 -11.49 -24.22 26.30
C TYR A 121 -11.14 -22.76 26.56
N PHE A 122 -10.87 -22.41 27.81
CA PHE A 122 -10.32 -21.12 28.20
C PHE A 122 -8.84 -21.28 28.56
N ARG A 123 -7.95 -20.71 27.76
CA ARG A 123 -6.50 -20.92 27.84
C ARG A 123 -5.73 -19.62 27.65
N LYS A 124 -4.49 -19.56 28.17
CA LYS A 124 -3.54 -18.50 27.89
C LYS A 124 -2.93 -18.74 26.51
N GLU A 125 -3.19 -17.83 25.57
CA GLU A 125 -2.66 -17.86 24.21
C GLU A 125 -1.42 -16.98 24.07
N LEU A 126 -1.34 -15.90 24.84
CA LEU A 126 -0.29 -14.90 24.71
C LEU A 126 0.11 -14.33 26.07
N PHE A 127 1.40 -14.16 26.29
CA PHE A 127 1.93 -13.37 27.41
C PHE A 127 2.11 -11.91 27.01
N THR A 128 1.79 -11.00 27.93
CA THR A 128 2.17 -9.59 27.75
C THR A 128 3.67 -9.42 28.02
N PRO A 129 4.36 -8.44 27.40
CA PRO A 129 5.79 -8.20 27.64
C PRO A 129 6.14 -7.86 29.10
N TRP A 130 5.18 -7.34 29.86
CA TRP A 130 5.32 -6.97 31.28
C TRP A 130 4.62 -7.95 32.22
N HIS A 131 4.29 -9.16 31.77
CA HIS A 131 3.64 -10.15 32.61
C HIS A 131 4.50 -10.50 33.84
N ASP A 132 3.87 -10.50 35.00
CA ASP A 132 4.45 -10.89 36.28
C ASP A 132 3.57 -11.97 36.93
N SER A 133 4.16 -13.15 37.15
CA SER A 133 3.49 -14.31 37.74
C SER A 133 3.08 -14.08 39.21
N GLN A 134 3.65 -13.07 39.88
CA GLN A 134 3.39 -12.76 41.30
C GLN A 134 2.16 -11.88 41.52
N GLU A 135 1.68 -11.18 40.49
CA GLU A 135 0.56 -10.24 40.62
C GLU A 135 -0.80 -10.96 40.75
N ASP A 136 -0.97 -12.12 40.09
CA ASP A 136 -2.23 -12.85 40.05
C ASP A 136 -2.04 -14.36 40.23
N SER A 137 -2.30 -14.83 41.45
CA SER A 137 -2.21 -16.26 41.80
C SER A 137 -3.18 -17.16 41.02
N VAL A 138 -4.36 -16.65 40.60
CA VAL A 138 -5.36 -17.44 39.87
C VAL A 138 -4.91 -17.62 38.41
N SER A 139 -4.39 -16.55 37.80
CA SER A 139 -3.76 -16.64 36.46
C SER A 139 -2.60 -17.65 36.47
N THR A 140 -1.72 -17.56 37.46
CA THR A 140 -0.57 -18.48 37.61
C THR A 140 -1.01 -19.93 37.74
N GLN A 141 -2.05 -20.21 38.52
CA GLN A 141 -2.59 -21.57 38.66
C GLN A 141 -3.17 -22.11 37.34
N LEU A 142 -3.95 -21.31 36.60
CA LEU A 142 -4.53 -21.71 35.31
C LEU A 142 -3.44 -22.01 34.28
N ILE A 143 -2.42 -21.15 34.19
CA ILE A 143 -1.30 -21.32 33.26
C ILE A 143 -0.45 -22.54 33.66
N TYR A 144 -0.20 -22.74 34.95
CA TYR A 144 0.50 -23.91 35.45
C TYR A 144 -0.21 -25.21 35.05
N CYS A 145 -1.53 -25.29 35.25
CA CYS A 145 -2.33 -26.43 34.83
C CYS A 145 -2.27 -26.64 33.31
N GLN A 146 -2.33 -25.56 32.52
CA GLN A 146 -2.17 -25.61 31.06
C GLN A 146 -0.82 -26.20 30.65
N VAL A 147 0.27 -25.77 31.29
CA VAL A 147 1.62 -26.27 31.02
C VAL A 147 1.70 -27.77 31.31
N MET A 148 1.22 -28.21 32.47
CA MET A 148 1.23 -29.62 32.85
C MET A 148 0.38 -30.48 31.91
N HIS A 149 -0.79 -29.99 31.50
CA HIS A 149 -1.65 -30.70 30.56
C HIS A 149 -1.01 -30.79 29.15
N GLY A 150 -0.38 -29.71 28.67
CA GLY A 150 0.33 -29.72 27.40
C GLY A 150 1.59 -30.60 27.39
N VAL A 151 2.27 -30.75 28.54
CA VAL A 151 3.36 -31.73 28.67
C VAL A 151 2.77 -33.13 28.55
N ARG A 152 1.69 -33.44 29.26
CA ARG A 152 1.01 -34.74 29.21
C ARG A 152 0.52 -35.11 27.80
N SER A 153 -0.08 -34.16 27.08
CA SER A 153 -0.58 -34.37 25.71
C SER A 153 0.54 -34.49 24.67
N GLY A 154 1.77 -34.11 25.03
CA GLY A 154 2.93 -34.09 24.14
C GLY A 154 2.94 -32.90 23.19
N GLU A 155 2.22 -31.82 23.53
CA GLU A 155 2.26 -30.54 22.83
C GLU A 155 3.60 -29.82 23.05
N TYR A 156 4.18 -29.95 24.26
CA TYR A 156 5.48 -29.38 24.60
C TYR A 156 6.61 -30.39 24.37
N THR A 157 7.53 -30.05 23.47
CA THR A 157 8.74 -30.85 23.19
C THR A 157 9.93 -30.30 23.97
N PHE A 158 10.72 -31.19 24.54
CA PHE A 158 11.95 -30.87 25.27
C PHE A 158 13.17 -31.28 24.44
N GLU A 159 14.18 -30.42 24.37
CA GLU A 159 15.45 -30.75 23.69
C GLU A 159 16.31 -31.68 24.55
N LYS A 160 16.26 -31.52 25.88
CA LYS A 160 16.99 -32.31 26.86
C LYS A 160 16.05 -33.00 27.83
N GLU A 161 16.34 -34.27 28.11
CA GLU A 161 15.55 -35.06 29.07
C GLU A 161 15.62 -34.46 30.49
N GLU A 162 16.75 -33.82 30.84
CA GLU A 162 16.96 -33.18 32.14
C GLU A 162 15.95 -32.07 32.45
N GLU A 163 15.50 -31.32 31.43
CA GLU A 163 14.53 -30.23 31.57
C GLU A 163 13.14 -30.77 31.92
N LEU A 164 12.75 -31.88 31.29
CA LEU A 164 11.52 -32.60 31.62
C LEU A 164 11.57 -33.14 33.05
N VAL A 165 12.70 -33.73 33.46
CA VAL A 165 12.89 -34.23 34.84
C VAL A 165 12.81 -33.09 35.86
N GLN A 166 13.34 -31.91 35.56
CA GLN A 166 13.25 -30.74 36.42
C GLN A 166 11.80 -30.24 36.58
N LEU A 167 11.03 -30.19 35.49
CA LEU A 167 9.63 -29.78 35.52
C LEU A 167 8.75 -30.80 36.28
N LEU A 168 9.01 -32.10 36.10
CA LEU A 168 8.34 -33.16 36.86
C LEU A 168 8.68 -33.09 38.35
N ALA A 169 9.94 -32.78 38.71
CA ALA A 169 10.35 -32.54 40.10
C ALA A 169 9.61 -31.34 40.71
N GLN A 170 9.48 -30.24 39.99
CA GLN A 170 8.69 -29.07 40.43
C GLN A 170 7.21 -29.43 40.62
N HIS A 171 6.62 -30.22 39.72
CA HIS A 171 5.23 -30.68 39.85
C HIS A 171 5.02 -31.60 41.07
N CYS A 172 5.93 -32.56 41.30
CA CYS A 172 5.87 -33.44 42.47
C CYS A 172 5.96 -32.64 43.77
N TYR A 173 6.84 -31.64 43.82
CA TYR A 173 6.97 -30.74 44.97
C TYR A 173 5.70 -29.92 45.23
N VAL A 174 5.02 -29.44 44.17
CA VAL A 174 3.77 -28.68 44.30
C VAL A 174 2.61 -29.54 44.83
N GLN A 175 2.54 -30.83 44.46
CA GLN A 175 1.47 -31.75 44.88
C GLN A 175 1.69 -32.35 46.27
N HIS A 176 2.94 -32.71 46.62
CA HIS A 176 3.24 -33.49 47.84
C HIS A 176 4.25 -32.83 48.79
N GLY A 177 4.81 -31.67 48.45
CA GLY A 177 5.79 -30.96 49.27
C GLY A 177 7.19 -31.57 49.25
N ALA A 178 8.01 -31.27 50.27
CA ALA A 178 9.43 -31.64 50.33
C ALA A 178 9.69 -33.13 50.68
N SER A 179 8.71 -33.84 51.26
CA SER A 179 8.85 -35.23 51.73
C SER A 179 8.00 -36.19 50.90
N VAL A 180 8.50 -36.58 49.72
CA VAL A 180 7.77 -37.48 48.81
C VAL A 180 8.42 -38.87 48.81
N GLY A 181 7.61 -39.90 49.07
CA GLY A 181 8.03 -41.30 48.93
C GLY A 181 8.08 -41.73 47.45
N SER A 182 8.99 -42.65 47.11
CA SER A 182 9.17 -43.12 45.72
C SER A 182 7.89 -43.71 45.11
N GLU A 183 6.97 -44.25 45.91
CA GLU A 183 5.69 -44.82 45.45
C GLU A 183 4.70 -43.74 44.99
N ALA A 184 4.58 -42.63 45.73
CA ALA A 184 3.71 -41.50 45.34
C ALA A 184 4.19 -40.82 44.05
N ILE A 185 5.50 -40.77 43.82
CA ILE A 185 6.08 -40.27 42.56
C ILE A 185 5.70 -41.21 41.41
N GLN A 186 5.71 -42.54 41.61
CA GLN A 186 5.35 -43.50 40.56
C GLN A 186 3.88 -43.39 40.14
N GLU A 187 2.95 -43.17 41.08
CA GLU A 187 1.54 -42.94 40.77
C GLU A 187 1.32 -41.66 39.95
N LEU A 188 2.00 -40.56 40.31
CA LEU A 188 1.91 -39.30 39.58
C LEU A 188 2.51 -39.38 38.18
N LEU A 189 3.63 -40.09 38.00
CA LEU A 189 4.35 -40.18 36.73
C LEU A 189 3.47 -40.74 35.60
N HIS A 190 2.57 -41.68 35.90
CA HIS A 190 1.61 -42.20 34.91
C HIS A 190 0.68 -41.12 34.35
N SER A 191 0.38 -40.09 35.14
CA SER A 191 -0.54 -39.01 34.78
C SER A 191 0.15 -37.78 34.17
N CYS A 192 1.46 -37.62 34.37
CA CYS A 192 2.20 -36.42 33.99
C CYS A 192 3.13 -36.58 32.78
N VAL A 193 3.62 -37.80 32.50
CA VAL A 193 4.58 -38.04 31.42
C VAL A 193 3.84 -38.39 30.11
N PRO A 194 4.25 -37.84 28.95
CA PRO A 194 3.66 -38.22 27.67
C PRO A 194 3.74 -39.74 27.46
N SER A 195 2.66 -40.35 26.99
CA SER A 195 2.53 -41.81 26.81
C SER A 195 3.63 -42.42 25.91
N LYS A 196 4.19 -41.64 24.98
CA LYS A 196 5.32 -42.04 24.12
C LYS A 196 6.65 -42.13 24.88
N LEU A 197 6.92 -41.19 25.78
CA LEU A 197 8.15 -41.14 26.58
C LEU A 197 8.06 -42.03 27.83
N TYR A 198 6.86 -42.21 28.38
CA TYR A 198 6.65 -43.10 29.53
C TYR A 198 7.03 -44.56 29.20
N ARG A 199 6.90 -44.98 27.93
CA ARG A 199 7.28 -46.33 27.48
C ARG A 199 8.78 -46.56 27.28
N THR A 200 9.62 -45.53 27.29
CA THR A 200 11.05 -45.67 26.97
C THR A 200 11.89 -46.13 28.17
N LYS A 201 11.43 -45.88 29.40
CA LYS A 201 12.11 -46.28 30.65
C LYS A 201 11.10 -46.84 31.66
N PRO A 202 11.49 -47.81 32.49
CA PRO A 202 10.63 -48.29 33.57
C PRO A 202 10.31 -47.17 34.57
N PRO A 203 9.14 -47.18 35.21
CA PRO A 203 8.68 -46.13 36.12
C PRO A 203 9.60 -45.92 37.32
N GLU A 204 10.28 -46.97 37.78
CA GLU A 204 11.29 -46.91 38.85
C GLU A 204 12.48 -46.01 38.48
N LYS A 205 12.95 -46.08 37.22
CA LYS A 205 14.05 -45.23 36.75
C LYS A 205 13.62 -43.77 36.65
N TRP A 206 12.40 -43.50 36.18
CA TRP A 206 11.83 -42.14 36.18
C TRP A 206 11.71 -41.58 37.59
N ALA A 207 11.18 -42.37 38.53
CA ALA A 207 11.07 -41.97 39.93
C ALA A 207 12.44 -41.66 40.55
N SER A 208 13.46 -42.46 40.24
CA SER A 208 14.83 -42.23 40.75
C SER A 208 15.43 -40.91 40.23
N LEU A 209 15.22 -40.58 38.95
CA LEU A 209 15.71 -39.34 38.34
C LEU A 209 15.00 -38.10 38.91
N VAL A 210 13.68 -38.17 39.07
CA VAL A 210 12.89 -37.08 39.67
C VAL A 210 13.26 -36.87 41.14
N THR A 211 13.46 -37.96 41.89
CA THR A 211 13.91 -37.89 43.30
C THR A 211 15.30 -37.27 43.41
N ALA A 212 16.23 -37.62 42.52
CA ALA A 212 17.56 -37.03 42.48
C ALA A 212 17.53 -35.53 42.11
N ALA A 213 16.62 -35.11 41.22
CA ALA A 213 16.42 -33.71 40.87
C ALA A 213 15.79 -32.91 42.03
N LEU A 214 14.79 -33.48 42.72
CA LEU A 214 14.19 -32.90 43.93
C LEU A 214 15.24 -32.66 45.04
N ALA A 215 16.12 -33.64 45.27
CA ALA A 215 17.17 -33.54 46.30
C ALA A 215 18.20 -32.42 46.01
N LYS A 216 18.44 -32.13 44.72
CA LYS A 216 19.36 -31.07 44.27
C LYS A 216 18.70 -29.69 44.16
N ALA A 217 17.37 -29.60 44.28
CA ALA A 217 16.63 -28.37 44.03
C ALA A 217 16.76 -27.35 45.16
N GLN A 218 17.10 -26.11 44.82
CA GLN A 218 17.21 -25.00 45.78
C GLN A 218 15.88 -24.63 46.45
N TYR A 219 14.74 -24.83 45.75
CA TYR A 219 13.40 -24.56 46.29
C TYR A 219 12.98 -25.58 47.35
N ALA A 220 13.41 -26.84 47.22
CA ALA A 220 13.15 -27.89 48.19
C ALA A 220 14.00 -27.69 49.46
N GLN A 221 15.27 -27.27 49.30
CA GLN A 221 16.16 -26.94 50.42
C GLN A 221 15.69 -25.71 51.21
N LYS A 222 15.08 -24.73 50.53
CA LYS A 222 14.55 -23.50 51.14
C LYS A 222 13.09 -23.59 51.61
N GLN A 223 12.44 -24.76 51.48
CA GLN A 223 11.01 -24.96 51.76
C GLN A 223 10.12 -23.86 51.15
N ALA A 224 10.32 -23.58 49.86
CA ALA A 224 9.52 -22.57 49.15
C ALA A 224 8.02 -22.95 49.16
N LYS A 225 7.14 -21.95 49.21
CA LYS A 225 5.68 -22.14 49.07
C LYS A 225 5.35 -22.74 47.70
N ALA A 226 4.30 -23.57 47.63
CA ALA A 226 3.86 -24.21 46.38
C ALA A 226 3.58 -23.18 45.27
N LEU A 227 2.94 -22.04 45.60
CA LEU A 227 2.69 -20.94 44.66
C LEU A 227 3.99 -20.39 44.04
N ALA A 228 5.05 -20.20 44.83
CA ALA A 228 6.32 -19.70 44.32
C ALA A 228 7.00 -20.68 43.35
N VAL A 229 6.74 -21.98 43.49
CA VAL A 229 7.23 -23.00 42.54
C VAL A 229 6.36 -23.04 41.29
N GLN A 230 5.04 -22.81 41.40
CA GLN A 230 4.17 -22.64 40.24
C GLN A 230 4.57 -21.41 39.41
N GLU A 231 4.87 -20.29 40.06
CA GLU A 231 5.41 -19.07 39.41
C GLU A 231 6.69 -19.39 38.62
N GLN A 232 7.64 -20.12 39.21
CA GLN A 232 8.86 -20.54 38.52
C GLN A 232 8.59 -21.40 37.29
N VAL A 233 7.61 -22.29 37.35
CA VAL A 233 7.21 -23.14 36.21
C VAL A 233 6.60 -22.28 35.10
N VAL A 234 5.74 -21.32 35.44
CA VAL A 234 5.12 -20.40 34.48
C VAL A 234 6.18 -19.52 33.80
N ASP A 235 7.12 -18.96 34.56
CA ASP A 235 8.21 -18.16 34.01
C ASP A 235 9.18 -18.98 33.15
N ALA A 236 9.48 -20.21 33.56
CA ALA A 236 10.28 -21.14 32.75
C ALA A 236 9.57 -21.47 31.43
N ALA A 237 8.26 -21.77 31.46
CA ALA A 237 7.48 -22.06 30.27
C ALA A 237 7.41 -20.86 29.31
N ARG A 238 7.22 -19.65 29.85
CA ARG A 238 7.24 -18.38 29.10
C ARG A 238 8.57 -18.16 28.37
N LEU A 239 9.69 -18.53 29.00
CA LEU A 239 11.04 -18.38 28.43
C LEU A 239 11.40 -19.50 27.44
N GLN A 240 11.03 -20.74 27.74
CA GLN A 240 11.36 -21.93 26.95
C GLN A 240 10.54 -22.02 25.66
N TRP A 241 9.25 -21.66 25.69
CA TRP A 241 8.35 -21.85 24.55
C TRP A 241 7.64 -20.56 24.08
N PRO A 242 8.38 -19.51 23.69
CA PRO A 242 7.77 -18.25 23.26
C PRO A 242 6.86 -18.41 22.04
N LEU A 243 7.17 -19.33 21.11
CA LEU A 243 6.38 -19.58 19.90
C LEU A 243 5.02 -20.24 20.17
N LEU A 244 4.90 -21.01 21.26
CA LEU A 244 3.63 -21.65 21.63
C LEU A 244 2.68 -20.69 22.32
N PHE A 245 3.22 -19.61 22.91
CA PHE A 245 2.47 -18.49 23.45
C PHE A 245 2.55 -17.26 22.52
N SER A 246 2.40 -17.52 21.21
CA SER A 246 2.41 -16.50 20.17
C SER A 246 1.09 -16.50 19.41
N GLN A 247 0.61 -15.31 19.05
CA GLN A 247 -0.48 -15.20 18.09
C GLN A 247 0.08 -15.22 16.67
N LEU A 248 -0.38 -16.19 15.86
CA LEU A 248 0.13 -16.45 14.52
C LEU A 248 -0.80 -15.85 13.45
N PHE A 249 -0.20 -15.23 12.45
CA PHE A 249 -0.90 -14.63 11.32
C PHE A 249 -0.22 -14.98 10.01
N GLU A 250 -1.00 -15.35 9.00
CA GLU A 250 -0.49 -15.48 7.64
C GLU A 250 -0.24 -14.11 7.03
N VAL A 251 1.00 -13.90 6.56
CA VAL A 251 1.42 -12.65 5.93
C VAL A 251 2.14 -12.93 4.62
N THR A 252 1.86 -12.10 3.61
CA THR A 252 2.55 -12.16 2.33
C THR A 252 3.41 -10.91 2.17
N THR A 253 4.73 -11.07 2.00
CA THR A 253 5.67 -9.95 1.87
C THR A 253 5.44 -9.20 0.56
N LEU A 254 5.23 -7.88 0.63
CA LEU A 254 5.06 -6.98 -0.52
C LEU A 254 6.32 -6.18 -0.84
N SER A 255 7.00 -5.66 0.18
CA SER A 255 8.23 -4.88 0.05
C SER A 255 9.02 -4.87 1.38
N GLY A 256 10.30 -4.52 1.33
CA GLY A 256 11.18 -4.44 2.50
C GLY A 256 12.51 -5.20 2.34
N PRO A 257 13.35 -5.19 3.38
CA PRO A 257 14.60 -5.95 3.42
C PRO A 257 14.41 -7.43 3.11
N ARG A 258 15.45 -8.07 2.53
CA ARG A 258 15.36 -9.42 1.96
C ARG A 258 14.90 -10.46 3.00
N LEU A 259 13.67 -10.94 2.85
CA LEU A 259 13.19 -12.18 3.48
C LEU A 259 13.16 -13.29 2.42
N PRO A 260 13.61 -14.53 2.72
CA PRO A 260 13.85 -15.56 1.72
C PRO A 260 12.59 -16.14 1.07
N LYS A 261 11.39 -15.83 1.55
CA LYS A 261 10.12 -16.34 1.03
C LYS A 261 9.01 -15.29 1.04
N THR A 262 8.07 -15.45 0.11
CA THR A 262 6.96 -14.51 -0.12
C THR A 262 5.77 -14.75 0.82
N GLN A 263 5.50 -15.99 1.21
CA GLN A 263 4.50 -16.33 2.22
C GLN A 263 5.20 -16.70 3.52
N LEU A 264 4.86 -15.99 4.59
CA LEU A 264 5.45 -16.11 5.91
C LEU A 264 4.36 -16.19 6.97
N ILE A 265 4.73 -16.67 8.15
CA ILE A 265 3.91 -16.65 9.34
C ILE A 265 4.49 -15.57 10.26
N LEU A 266 3.69 -14.56 10.56
CA LEU A 266 4.02 -13.52 11.54
C LEU A 266 3.52 -13.99 12.91
N ALA A 267 4.44 -14.16 13.85
CA ALA A 267 4.18 -14.51 15.23
C ALA A 267 4.42 -13.29 16.13
N VAL A 268 3.41 -12.86 16.87
CA VAL A 268 3.55 -11.80 17.89
C VAL A 268 3.57 -12.47 19.27
N ASN A 269 4.60 -12.20 20.06
CA ASN A 269 4.76 -12.73 21.42
C ASN A 269 5.26 -11.68 22.41
N TRP A 270 5.55 -12.12 23.64
CA TRP A 270 6.00 -11.22 24.71
C TRP A 270 7.41 -10.63 24.50
N LYS A 271 8.26 -11.25 23.65
CA LYS A 271 9.60 -10.74 23.31
C LYS A 271 9.56 -9.75 22.15
N GLY A 272 8.73 -10.01 21.14
CA GLY A 272 8.66 -9.19 19.94
C GLY A 272 7.83 -9.79 18.81
N ILE A 273 8.17 -9.42 17.59
CA ILE A 273 7.54 -9.85 16.35
C ILE A 273 8.51 -10.75 15.59
N TYR A 274 8.12 -12.01 15.38
CA TYR A 274 8.92 -13.01 14.68
C TYR A 274 8.31 -13.35 13.33
N PHE A 275 9.15 -13.50 12.32
CA PHE A 275 8.76 -13.95 10.99
C PHE A 275 9.29 -15.36 10.76
N LEU A 276 8.38 -16.31 10.52
CA LEU A 276 8.65 -17.73 10.36
C LEU A 276 8.33 -18.17 8.93
N ASP A 277 9.04 -19.20 8.47
CA ASP A 277 8.70 -19.96 7.27
C ASP A 277 7.52 -20.93 7.54
N GLN A 278 6.89 -21.49 6.49
CA GLN A 278 5.92 -22.58 6.54
C GLN A 278 6.44 -23.85 7.25
N LYS A 279 7.76 -24.00 7.38
CA LYS A 279 8.41 -25.07 8.17
C LYS A 279 8.74 -24.64 9.61
N GLU A 280 8.15 -23.55 10.11
CA GLU A 280 8.36 -22.97 11.44
C GLU A 280 9.81 -22.50 11.71
N LYS A 281 10.63 -22.31 10.67
CA LYS A 281 12.00 -21.77 10.79
C LYS A 281 11.98 -20.25 10.90
N MET A 282 12.62 -19.70 11.94
CA MET A 282 12.76 -18.25 12.15
C MET A 282 13.65 -17.59 11.09
N LEU A 283 13.15 -16.49 10.52
CA LEU A 283 13.80 -15.72 9.46
C LEU A 283 14.19 -14.31 9.90
N LEU A 284 13.36 -13.68 10.74
CA LEU A 284 13.59 -12.34 11.28
C LEU A 284 12.95 -12.22 12.66
N GLU A 285 13.67 -11.56 13.58
CA GLU A 285 13.22 -11.20 14.92
C GLU A 285 13.31 -9.68 15.06
N LEU A 286 12.20 -9.05 15.43
CA LEU A 286 12.12 -7.62 15.74
C LEU A 286 11.66 -7.46 17.19
N SER A 287 12.47 -6.79 18.00
CA SER A 287 12.07 -6.42 19.37
C SER A 287 11.14 -5.20 19.38
N PHE A 288 10.32 -5.04 20.41
CA PHE A 288 9.40 -3.89 20.49
C PHE A 288 10.08 -2.52 20.43
N PRO A 289 11.25 -2.28 21.07
CA PRO A 289 11.98 -1.01 20.92
C PRO A 289 12.49 -0.72 19.50
N GLU A 290 12.62 -1.73 18.66
CA GLU A 290 13.01 -1.56 17.26
C GLU A 290 11.83 -1.22 16.36
N VAL A 291 10.59 -1.39 16.82
CA VAL A 291 9.39 -1.07 16.04
C VAL A 291 9.03 0.41 16.22
N MET A 292 9.20 1.21 15.18
CA MET A 292 8.97 2.66 15.21
C MET A 292 7.53 3.02 14.86
N SER A 293 6.93 2.36 13.87
CA SER A 293 5.52 2.56 13.53
C SER A 293 4.90 1.33 12.87
N LEU A 294 3.59 1.18 13.06
CA LEU A 294 2.75 0.23 12.30
C LEU A 294 1.63 1.01 11.60
N ILE A 295 1.54 0.88 10.28
CA ILE A 295 0.50 1.54 9.47
C ILE A 295 -0.33 0.47 8.76
N THR A 296 -1.65 0.53 8.93
CA THR A 296 -2.60 -0.31 8.18
C THR A 296 -3.32 0.51 7.13
N ASN A 297 -3.35 0.04 5.88
CA ASN A 297 -4.13 0.68 4.81
C ASN A 297 -5.31 -0.21 4.41
N ARG A 298 -6.53 0.33 4.55
CA ARG A 298 -7.81 -0.37 4.28
C ARG A 298 -8.33 -0.17 2.85
N GLU A 299 -7.74 0.73 2.05
CA GLU A 299 -8.30 1.17 0.76
C GLU A 299 -7.68 0.49 -0.48
N ALA A 300 -6.79 -0.50 -0.31
CA ALA A 300 -6.18 -1.21 -1.42
C ALA A 300 -7.09 -2.36 -1.94
N GLN A 301 -7.49 -2.32 -3.21
CA GLN A 301 -8.12 -3.48 -3.88
C GLN A 301 -7.12 -4.65 -3.88
N GLY A 302 -7.37 -5.69 -3.08
CA GLY A 302 -6.53 -6.89 -3.02
C GLY A 302 -6.22 -7.45 -1.61
N GLY A 303 -6.62 -6.76 -0.53
CA GLY A 303 -6.41 -7.21 0.85
C GLY A 303 -5.90 -6.08 1.76
N GLN A 304 -5.99 -6.25 3.08
CA GLN A 304 -5.50 -5.22 4.01
C GLN A 304 -3.97 -5.22 4.04
N ARG A 305 -3.37 -4.04 3.90
CA ARG A 305 -1.90 -3.86 3.88
C ARG A 305 -1.40 -3.47 5.28
N LEU A 306 -0.28 -4.03 5.69
CA LEU A 306 0.46 -3.74 6.91
C LEU A 306 1.84 -3.19 6.55
N VAL A 307 2.24 -2.07 7.13
CA VAL A 307 3.60 -1.53 7.00
C VAL A 307 4.20 -1.44 8.40
N VAL A 308 5.33 -2.09 8.61
CA VAL A 308 6.11 -2.08 9.85
C VAL A 308 7.39 -1.31 9.57
N SER A 309 7.59 -0.16 10.21
CA SER A 309 8.86 0.58 10.14
C SER A 309 9.72 0.27 11.35
N THR A 310 11.00 0.00 11.11
CA THR A 310 11.96 -0.30 12.17
C THR A 310 12.87 0.89 12.51
N LEU A 311 13.61 0.77 13.61
CA LEU A 311 14.58 1.75 14.08
C LEU A 311 15.67 2.06 13.05
N HIS A 312 15.95 1.11 12.14
CA HIS A 312 16.93 1.23 11.08
C HIS A 312 16.39 1.89 9.80
N GLU A 313 15.20 2.51 9.85
CA GLU A 313 14.46 3.01 8.68
C GLU A 313 14.17 1.93 7.62
N GLU A 314 14.10 0.67 8.04
CA GLU A 314 13.64 -0.41 7.18
C GLU A 314 12.12 -0.49 7.27
N GLU A 315 11.46 -0.36 6.13
CA GLU A 315 10.01 -0.54 6.03
C GLU A 315 9.71 -1.93 5.47
N TYR A 316 9.06 -2.76 6.27
CA TYR A 316 8.52 -4.04 5.84
C TYR A 316 7.04 -3.88 5.53
N GLU A 317 6.65 -4.26 4.33
CA GLU A 317 5.29 -4.19 3.85
C GLU A 317 4.75 -5.60 3.64
N PHE A 318 3.59 -5.89 4.23
CA PHE A 318 2.93 -7.19 4.17
C PHE A 318 1.46 -7.04 3.76
N MET A 319 0.89 -8.07 3.11
CA MET A 319 -0.55 -8.27 3.03
C MET A 319 -0.99 -9.32 4.05
N SER A 320 -2.06 -9.03 4.77
CA SER A 320 -2.75 -10.00 5.60
C SER A 320 -4.23 -9.66 5.70
N PRO A 321 -5.15 -10.64 5.65
CA PRO A 321 -6.56 -10.38 5.93
C PRO A 321 -6.79 -9.87 7.37
N SER A 322 -5.81 -10.07 8.26
CA SER A 322 -5.86 -9.71 9.68
C SER A 322 -4.95 -8.53 10.03
N SER A 323 -4.61 -7.65 9.08
CA SER A 323 -3.64 -6.58 9.33
C SER A 323 -4.07 -5.60 10.43
N VAL A 324 -5.38 -5.34 10.56
CA VAL A 324 -5.94 -4.53 11.64
C VAL A 324 -5.74 -5.20 13.00
N ALA A 325 -5.98 -6.52 13.10
CA ALA A 325 -5.80 -7.25 14.36
C ALA A 325 -4.33 -7.27 14.80
N ILE A 326 -3.40 -7.44 13.84
CA ILE A 326 -1.95 -7.36 14.10
C ILE A 326 -1.58 -5.98 14.64
N ALA A 327 -2.06 -4.91 13.99
CA ALA A 327 -1.74 -3.55 14.39
C ALA A 327 -2.33 -3.17 15.76
N GLU A 328 -3.57 -3.56 16.04
CA GLU A 328 -4.18 -3.36 17.36
C GLU A 328 -3.39 -4.07 18.47
N LEU A 329 -2.94 -5.31 18.22
CA LEU A 329 -2.16 -6.08 19.20
C LEU A 329 -0.80 -5.45 19.48
N VAL A 330 -0.04 -5.12 18.43
CA VAL A 330 1.30 -4.52 18.57
C VAL A 330 1.22 -3.11 19.17
N ALA A 331 0.20 -2.32 18.80
CA ALA A 331 -0.02 -1.00 19.40
C ALA A 331 -0.30 -1.11 20.90
N MET A 332 -1.16 -2.04 21.32
CA MET A 332 -1.43 -2.29 22.74
C MET A 332 -0.16 -2.67 23.52
N PHE A 333 0.73 -3.49 22.94
CA PHE A 333 2.01 -3.81 23.55
C PHE A 333 2.97 -2.61 23.61
N LEU A 334 3.09 -1.81 22.55
CA LEU A 334 3.96 -0.64 22.55
C LEU A 334 3.48 0.46 23.52
N GLU A 335 2.17 0.70 23.59
CA GLU A 335 1.56 1.66 24.52
C GLU A 335 1.73 1.21 25.97
N GLY A 336 1.39 -0.05 26.28
CA GLY A 336 1.56 -0.60 27.63
C GLY A 336 3.03 -0.62 28.07
N LEU A 337 3.97 -0.90 27.17
CA LEU A 337 5.40 -0.80 27.45
C LEU A 337 5.84 0.66 27.71
N LYS A 338 5.35 1.64 26.96
CA LYS A 338 5.65 3.07 27.19
C LYS A 338 5.09 3.55 28.53
N GLU A 339 3.87 3.18 28.87
CA GLU A 339 3.22 3.52 30.13
C GLU A 339 3.93 2.94 31.35
N ARG A 340 4.59 1.78 31.20
CA ARG A 340 5.32 1.11 32.30
C ARG A 340 6.82 1.37 32.30
N SER A 341 7.37 1.84 31.18
CA SER A 341 8.79 2.11 31.05
C SER A 341 9.29 3.16 32.05
N VAL A 342 10.36 2.82 32.75
CA VAL A 342 11.13 3.75 33.60
C VAL A 342 12.33 4.34 32.84
N PHE A 343 12.50 3.98 31.55
CA PHE A 343 13.65 4.37 30.75
C PHE A 343 13.22 5.34 29.66
N ALA A 344 13.75 6.57 29.71
CA ALA A 344 13.49 7.61 28.73
C ALA A 344 14.79 8.15 28.13
N MET A 345 14.74 8.60 26.88
CA MET A 345 15.83 9.26 26.21
C MET A 345 15.59 10.77 26.12
N ALA A 346 16.63 11.56 26.37
CA ALA A 346 16.58 13.00 26.18
C ALA A 346 16.62 13.37 24.67
N LEU A 347 15.62 14.14 24.21
CA LEU A 347 15.53 14.61 22.82
C LEU A 347 16.34 15.88 22.53
N GLN A 348 16.68 16.65 23.57
CA GLN A 348 17.34 17.95 23.48
C GLN A 348 18.45 18.10 24.52
N ASP A 349 19.39 19.01 24.27
CA ASP A 349 20.43 19.39 25.23
C ASP A 349 19.88 20.38 26.24
N ARG A 350 20.17 20.16 27.54
CA ARG A 350 19.90 21.12 28.60
C ARG A 350 21.16 21.37 29.42
N LYS A 351 21.65 22.61 29.32
CA LYS A 351 22.80 23.08 30.11
C LYS A 351 22.42 23.19 31.59
N ALA A 352 23.42 23.08 32.46
CA ALA A 352 23.25 23.34 33.87
C ALA A 352 22.77 24.78 34.07
N THR A 353 21.63 24.94 34.74
CA THR A 353 21.09 26.22 35.22
C THR A 353 21.49 26.42 36.68
N ASP A 354 21.43 27.66 37.19
CA ASP A 354 21.69 27.95 38.62
C ASP A 354 20.70 27.27 39.57
N ASP A 355 19.55 26.82 39.05
CA ASP A 355 18.57 26.01 39.77
C ASP A 355 19.06 24.56 39.95
N ALA A 356 19.46 24.20 41.18
CA ALA A 356 19.92 22.87 41.56
C ALA A 356 18.85 21.77 41.50
N THR A 357 17.57 22.15 41.32
CA THR A 357 16.41 21.24 41.23
C THR A 357 16.22 20.64 39.84
N LEU A 358 16.83 21.26 38.81
CA LEU A 358 16.69 20.86 37.42
C LEU A 358 17.84 19.96 36.97
N LEU A 359 17.51 18.87 36.28
CA LEU A 359 18.53 17.92 35.83
C LEU A 359 19.21 18.42 34.53
N PRO A 360 20.55 18.57 34.51
CA PRO A 360 21.29 18.76 33.26
C PRO A 360 21.47 17.43 32.52
N PHE A 361 21.16 17.43 31.22
CA PHE A 361 21.30 16.25 30.36
C PHE A 361 21.64 16.67 28.93
N LYS A 362 22.31 15.79 28.19
CA LYS A 362 22.59 15.97 26.76
C LYS A 362 21.59 15.14 25.93
N LYS A 363 21.35 15.56 24.69
CA LYS A 363 20.59 14.82 23.70
C LYS A 363 21.19 13.42 23.53
N GLY A 364 20.35 12.40 23.68
CA GLY A 364 20.77 11.00 23.66
C GLY A 364 21.15 10.40 25.02
N ASP A 365 21.19 11.18 26.11
CA ASP A 365 21.39 10.63 27.46
C ASP A 365 20.17 9.76 27.87
N LEU A 366 20.45 8.62 28.52
CA LEU A 366 19.44 7.78 29.15
C LEU A 366 19.08 8.35 30.53
N LEU A 367 17.78 8.57 30.74
CA LEU A 367 17.19 9.05 31.96
C LEU A 367 16.32 7.94 32.59
N ILE A 368 16.62 7.60 33.84
CA ILE A 368 15.86 6.64 34.64
C ILE A 368 14.82 7.41 35.44
N LEU A 369 13.56 7.27 35.07
CA LEU A 369 12.43 7.96 35.69
C LEU A 369 12.02 7.25 36.96
N THR A 370 11.83 8.03 38.03
CA THR A 370 11.41 7.49 39.32
C THR A 370 9.88 7.47 39.34
N LYS A 371 9.26 6.35 38.95
CA LYS A 371 7.79 6.20 38.94
C LYS A 371 7.15 5.96 40.31
N LYS A 372 7.94 5.93 41.39
CA LYS A 372 7.43 5.81 42.76
C LYS A 372 7.04 7.16 43.34
N GLN A 373 5.82 7.61 43.05
CA GLN A 373 4.82 8.09 44.00
C GLN A 373 3.71 8.82 43.24
N GLY A 374 2.49 8.31 43.37
CA GLY A 374 1.30 9.08 43.08
C GLY A 374 1.35 10.42 43.85
N LEU A 375 0.73 11.43 43.26
CA LEU A 375 0.43 12.76 43.79
C LEU A 375 1.29 13.97 43.40
N LEU A 376 2.41 13.87 42.66
CA LEU A 376 3.15 15.09 42.25
C LEU A 376 3.75 15.06 40.83
N ALA A 377 3.10 14.39 39.86
CA ALA A 377 3.35 14.68 38.45
C ALA A 377 2.44 15.84 38.03
N SER A 378 2.95 17.07 38.07
CA SER A 378 2.35 18.09 37.19
C SER A 378 2.52 17.57 35.75
N GLU A 379 1.55 17.79 34.86
CA GLU A 379 1.52 17.21 33.50
C GLU A 379 2.80 17.45 32.66
N HIS A 380 3.70 18.31 33.13
CA HIS A 380 4.87 18.76 32.42
C HIS A 380 6.21 18.34 33.01
N TRP A 381 6.30 17.78 34.23
CA TRP A 381 7.58 17.48 34.90
C TRP A 381 7.62 16.13 35.61
N THR A 382 8.75 15.42 35.49
CA THR A 382 9.02 14.13 36.15
C THR A 382 10.40 14.10 36.79
N LEU A 383 10.53 13.38 37.90
CA LEU A 383 11.83 13.17 38.56
C LEU A 383 12.61 12.08 37.82
N GLY A 384 13.83 12.39 37.40
CA GLY A 384 14.70 11.47 36.68
C GLY A 384 16.13 11.49 37.22
N GLN A 385 16.82 10.36 37.04
CA GLN A 385 18.26 10.21 37.24
C GLN A 385 18.94 10.06 35.88
N ASN A 386 20.00 10.82 35.63
CA ASN A 386 20.81 10.65 34.42
C ASN A 386 21.81 9.51 34.63
N ASP A 387 21.70 8.43 33.83
CA ASP A 387 22.56 7.23 33.94
C ASP A 387 24.05 7.58 33.71
N ARG A 388 24.36 8.59 32.89
CA ARG A 388 25.74 9.01 32.59
C ARG A 388 26.38 9.83 33.71
N THR A 389 25.60 10.67 34.40
CA THR A 389 26.15 11.60 35.40
C THR A 389 25.82 11.23 36.84
N GLY A 390 24.91 10.27 37.05
CA GLY A 390 24.40 9.87 38.36
C GLY A 390 23.55 10.93 39.06
N LYS A 391 23.38 12.12 38.49
CA LYS A 391 22.61 13.22 39.08
C LYS A 391 21.11 12.96 38.97
N THR A 392 20.38 13.37 40.00
CA THR A 392 18.91 13.34 40.06
C THR A 392 18.36 14.76 39.97
N GLY A 393 17.18 14.92 39.36
CA GLY A 393 16.51 16.22 39.27
C GLY A 393 15.23 16.16 38.43
N LEU A 394 14.54 17.29 38.34
CA LEU A 394 13.31 17.41 37.57
C LEU A 394 13.61 17.57 36.07
N VAL A 395 12.84 16.84 35.25
CA VAL A 395 12.95 16.78 33.79
C VAL A 395 11.58 17.08 33.17
N PRO A 396 11.48 17.95 32.15
CA PRO A 396 10.23 18.17 31.46
C PRO A 396 9.81 16.96 30.62
N THR A 397 8.55 16.54 30.69
CA THR A 397 8.02 15.41 29.90
C THR A 397 8.09 15.65 28.39
N ALA A 398 7.96 16.91 27.94
CA ALA A 398 8.05 17.29 26.53
C ALA A 398 9.44 17.08 25.90
N CYS A 399 10.50 16.93 26.71
CA CYS A 399 11.86 16.71 26.24
C CYS A 399 12.27 15.23 26.22
N LEU A 400 11.34 14.32 26.54
CA LEU A 400 11.60 12.90 26.74
C LEU A 400 10.95 12.03 25.67
N TYR A 401 11.68 11.01 25.22
CA TYR A 401 11.13 9.87 24.49
C TYR A 401 11.12 8.63 25.39
N ALA A 402 9.94 8.14 25.76
CA ALA A 402 9.80 6.91 26.53
C ALA A 402 10.15 5.70 25.66
N ILE A 403 11.20 4.97 26.02
CA ILE A 403 11.62 3.77 25.30
C ILE A 403 10.67 2.64 25.71
N PRO A 404 10.01 1.92 24.78
CA PRO A 404 9.05 0.87 25.12
C PRO A 404 9.75 -0.39 25.63
N THR A 405 10.27 -0.35 26.86
CA THR A 405 10.98 -1.45 27.52
C THR A 405 10.78 -1.43 29.03
N VAL A 406 10.69 -2.63 29.63
CA VAL A 406 10.68 -2.81 31.10
C VAL A 406 12.06 -3.13 31.66
N THR A 407 12.96 -3.64 30.82
CA THR A 407 14.37 -3.93 31.16
C THR A 407 15.29 -2.82 30.68
N LYS A 408 16.46 -2.68 31.33
CA LYS A 408 17.44 -1.65 30.94
C LYS A 408 17.85 -1.86 29.46
N PRO A 409 17.71 -0.83 28.59
CA PRO A 409 18.06 -0.95 27.18
C PRO A 409 19.57 -1.12 26.99
N SER A 410 19.97 -1.85 25.93
CA SER A 410 21.38 -2.06 25.62
C SER A 410 22.07 -0.77 25.15
N ALA A 411 23.38 -0.65 25.37
CA ALA A 411 24.16 0.51 24.91
C ALA A 411 24.07 0.69 23.38
N GLN A 412 23.97 -0.41 22.62
CA GLN A 412 23.78 -0.39 21.18
C GLN A 412 22.44 0.23 20.79
N LEU A 413 21.33 -0.18 21.42
CA LEU A 413 20.00 0.40 21.18
C LEU A 413 19.98 1.92 21.49
N LEU A 414 20.61 2.34 22.59
CA LEU A 414 20.70 3.74 22.96
C LEU A 414 21.51 4.57 21.94
N SER A 415 22.63 4.04 21.47
CA SER A 415 23.42 4.69 20.42
C SER A 415 22.62 4.84 19.12
N LEU A 416 21.88 3.81 18.71
CA LEU A 416 21.04 3.84 17.51
C LEU A 416 19.93 4.89 17.64
N LEU A 417 19.19 4.89 18.75
CA LEU A 417 18.16 5.89 19.02
C LEU A 417 18.72 7.33 19.08
N ALA A 418 19.96 7.53 19.56
CA ALA A 418 20.61 8.85 19.61
C ALA A 418 21.14 9.34 18.23
N MET A 419 21.40 8.45 17.28
CA MET A 419 21.87 8.79 15.93
C MET A 419 20.78 9.42 15.06
N SER A 420 21.19 10.21 14.06
CA SER A 420 20.27 10.69 13.02
C SER A 420 19.79 9.53 12.15
N PRO A 421 18.58 9.62 11.56
CA PRO A 421 18.00 8.50 10.82
C PRO A 421 18.90 7.99 9.67
N GLU A 422 19.52 8.90 8.92
CA GLU A 422 20.49 8.58 7.86
C GLU A 422 21.73 7.81 8.36
N LYS A 423 22.21 8.14 9.57
CA LYS A 423 23.36 7.44 10.18
C LYS A 423 22.96 6.06 10.71
N ARG A 424 21.71 5.86 11.14
CA ARG A 424 21.20 4.54 11.54
C ARG A 424 21.19 3.56 10.37
N LYS A 425 20.85 4.05 9.17
CA LYS A 425 20.87 3.28 7.93
C LYS A 425 22.29 2.85 7.53
N LEU A 426 23.28 3.73 7.73
CA LEU A 426 24.69 3.42 7.51
C LEU A 426 25.24 2.45 8.57
N ALA A 427 24.90 2.65 9.84
CA ALA A 427 25.28 1.75 10.93
C ALA A 427 24.67 0.35 10.80
N ALA A 428 23.47 0.22 10.21
CA ALA A 428 22.87 -1.07 9.87
C ALA A 428 23.59 -1.80 8.73
N GLN A 429 24.32 -1.06 7.88
CA GLN A 429 25.16 -1.63 6.82
C GLN A 429 26.55 -2.01 7.34
N GLU A 430 27.09 -1.29 8.32
CA GLU A 430 28.40 -1.54 8.94
C GLU A 430 28.35 -2.58 10.09
N GLY A 431 27.25 -2.64 10.84
CA GLY A 431 27.06 -3.51 12.02
C GLY A 431 26.54 -4.91 11.70
N ARG A 432 26.27 -5.22 10.42
CA ARG A 432 26.20 -6.62 10.03
C ARG A 432 27.62 -7.16 10.19
N PRO A 433 27.87 -8.23 10.98
CA PRO A 433 29.10 -8.99 10.75
C PRO A 433 29.15 -9.23 9.24
N ALA A 434 30.32 -9.03 8.64
CA ALA A 434 30.54 -9.48 7.28
C ALA A 434 29.90 -10.87 7.23
N GLU A 435 28.76 -10.98 6.54
CA GLU A 435 28.19 -12.29 6.26
C GLU A 435 29.40 -13.07 5.75
N PRO A 436 29.64 -14.31 6.22
CA PRO A 436 30.51 -15.17 5.43
C PRO A 436 29.99 -14.99 4.01
N LEU A 437 30.85 -14.43 3.13
CA LEU A 437 30.57 -14.26 1.70
C LEU A 437 29.66 -15.40 1.35
N PRO A 438 28.38 -15.11 0.96
CA PRO A 438 27.26 -16.04 1.13
C PRO A 438 27.80 -17.42 0.84
N GLU A 439 27.90 -18.27 1.88
CA GLU A 439 28.41 -19.65 1.82
C GLU A 439 28.34 -20.04 0.37
N GLU A 440 29.48 -20.04 -0.36
CA GLU A 440 29.49 -19.98 -1.84
C GLU A 440 28.25 -20.69 -2.35
N GLN A 441 27.16 -19.96 -2.67
CA GLN A 441 25.98 -20.63 -3.17
C GLN A 441 26.47 -21.19 -4.48
N PRO A 442 26.54 -22.51 -4.59
CA PRO A 442 27.69 -23.25 -5.10
C PRO A 442 28.04 -22.80 -6.51
N LYS A 443 28.80 -21.70 -6.68
CA LYS A 443 28.91 -20.98 -7.97
C LYS A 443 27.73 -21.29 -8.88
N ASP A 444 26.50 -21.04 -8.41
CA ASP A 444 25.34 -21.55 -9.12
C ASP A 444 25.38 -20.97 -10.53
N LYS A 445 25.51 -21.85 -11.52
CA LYS A 445 25.67 -21.46 -12.91
C LYS A 445 24.53 -20.50 -13.26
N PRO A 446 24.80 -19.41 -14.01
CA PRO A 446 23.78 -18.43 -14.32
C PRO A 446 22.58 -19.12 -14.97
N HIS A 447 21.39 -19.00 -14.36
CA HIS A 447 20.21 -19.76 -14.75
C HIS A 447 19.90 -19.54 -16.24
N THR A 448 19.62 -20.61 -16.98
CA THR A 448 19.30 -20.57 -18.41
C THR A 448 17.85 -21.02 -18.65
N LEU A 449 17.33 -20.79 -19.85
CA LEU A 449 16.03 -21.32 -20.27
C LEU A 449 16.12 -22.78 -20.75
N GLU A 450 17.19 -23.51 -20.43
CA GLU A 450 17.38 -24.89 -20.89
C GLU A 450 16.28 -25.83 -20.38
N GLU A 451 16.04 -25.87 -19.07
CA GLU A 451 14.98 -26.70 -18.46
C GLU A 451 13.59 -26.33 -19.00
N PHE A 452 13.33 -25.04 -19.17
CA PHE A 452 12.07 -24.55 -19.74
C PHE A 452 11.90 -24.95 -21.21
N SER A 453 12.99 -25.01 -21.97
CA SER A 453 12.94 -25.33 -23.40
C SER A 453 12.48 -26.76 -23.68
N TYR A 454 12.78 -27.73 -22.81
CA TYR A 454 12.37 -29.12 -23.04
C TYR A 454 10.85 -29.28 -23.07
N GLU A 455 10.15 -28.54 -22.22
CA GLU A 455 8.69 -28.62 -22.11
C GLU A 455 7.98 -27.66 -23.07
N PHE A 456 8.45 -26.41 -23.17
CA PHE A 456 7.71 -25.33 -23.84
C PHE A 456 8.28 -24.90 -25.21
N PHE A 457 9.55 -25.21 -25.54
CA PHE A 457 10.12 -24.82 -26.84
C PHE A 457 9.86 -25.87 -27.91
N ARG A 458 9.78 -25.44 -29.18
CA ARG A 458 9.68 -26.37 -30.31
C ARG A 458 10.89 -27.31 -30.38
N ALA A 459 10.66 -28.48 -30.95
CA ALA A 459 11.75 -29.38 -31.28
C ALA A 459 12.71 -28.70 -32.28
N PRO A 460 14.04 -28.83 -32.10
CA PRO A 460 14.98 -28.39 -33.11
C PRO A 460 14.71 -29.14 -34.42
N GLU A 461 14.94 -28.48 -35.56
CA GLU A 461 14.81 -29.12 -36.88
C GLU A 461 15.67 -30.39 -36.90
N LYS A 462 15.03 -31.56 -37.02
CA LYS A 462 15.73 -32.83 -37.24
C LYS A 462 16.31 -32.78 -38.65
N GLU A 463 17.63 -32.99 -38.77
CA GLU A 463 18.31 -33.06 -40.06
C GLU A 463 17.70 -34.18 -40.91
N THR A 464 16.90 -33.82 -41.92
CA THR A 464 16.69 -34.67 -43.09
C THR A 464 17.76 -34.35 -44.13
N VAL A 465 18.79 -35.20 -44.14
CA VAL A 465 19.57 -35.64 -45.30
C VAL A 465 20.82 -34.83 -45.73
N SER A 466 21.94 -35.56 -45.75
CA SER A 466 23.17 -35.43 -46.58
C SER A 466 24.19 -34.32 -46.28
N ARG A 467 25.15 -34.69 -45.43
CA ARG A 467 26.38 -33.98 -45.06
C ARG A 467 27.46 -33.99 -46.16
N ALA A 468 27.12 -33.73 -47.42
CA ALA A 468 28.07 -33.87 -48.55
C ALA A 468 28.18 -32.69 -49.54
N MET A 469 27.42 -31.59 -49.43
CA MET A 469 27.53 -30.54 -50.49
C MET A 469 27.21 -29.08 -50.12
N PHE A 470 27.37 -28.65 -48.86
CA PHE A 470 27.27 -27.22 -48.52
C PHE A 470 28.48 -26.73 -47.68
N PRO A 471 28.95 -25.47 -47.86
CA PRO A 471 30.16 -24.98 -47.20
C PRO A 471 29.91 -24.83 -45.69
N LEU A 472 30.84 -25.36 -44.88
CA LEU A 472 30.93 -25.33 -43.41
C LEU A 472 29.77 -24.58 -42.71
N ALA A 473 28.70 -25.29 -42.40
CA ALA A 473 27.73 -24.82 -41.41
C ALA A 473 28.44 -24.77 -40.05
N ARG A 474 28.73 -23.53 -39.59
CA ARG A 474 29.16 -23.24 -38.21
C ARG A 474 28.24 -23.98 -37.23
N THR A 475 28.82 -24.55 -36.19
CA THR A 475 28.18 -25.26 -35.08
C THR A 475 26.87 -24.56 -34.68
N ARG A 476 25.70 -25.10 -35.07
CA ARG A 476 24.39 -24.54 -34.69
C ARG A 476 24.23 -24.67 -33.17
N GLY A 477 24.25 -23.55 -32.46
CA GLY A 477 24.13 -23.49 -31.01
C GLY A 477 22.73 -23.86 -30.50
N HIS A 478 22.61 -24.02 -29.18
CA HIS A 478 21.35 -24.38 -28.51
C HIS A 478 20.22 -23.37 -28.75
N LEU A 479 18.97 -23.83 -28.90
CA LEU A 479 17.80 -22.98 -29.19
C LEU A 479 17.51 -21.95 -28.08
N TRP A 480 17.99 -22.17 -26.86
CA TRP A 480 17.84 -21.30 -25.69
C TRP A 480 19.04 -20.38 -25.43
N ALA A 481 20.11 -20.43 -26.25
CA ALA A 481 21.31 -19.60 -26.11
C ALA A 481 21.43 -18.55 -27.24
N HIS A 482 22.24 -17.52 -27.04
CA HIS A 482 22.46 -16.42 -27.98
C HIS A 482 22.88 -16.95 -29.36
N SER A 483 22.21 -16.46 -30.41
CA SER A 483 22.55 -16.74 -31.80
C SER A 483 22.50 -15.46 -32.62
N PRO A 484 23.46 -15.23 -33.53
CA PRO A 484 23.38 -14.16 -34.52
C PRO A 484 22.51 -14.51 -35.73
N GLU A 485 22.04 -15.76 -35.85
CA GLU A 485 21.19 -16.21 -36.96
C GLU A 485 19.71 -15.92 -36.70
N PRO A 486 18.96 -15.32 -37.65
CA PRO A 486 17.53 -15.10 -37.54
C PRO A 486 16.72 -16.38 -37.31
N LEU A 487 15.67 -16.28 -36.51
CA LEU A 487 14.70 -17.37 -36.32
C LEU A 487 13.84 -17.53 -37.58
N ARG A 488 13.71 -18.77 -38.04
CA ARG A 488 12.78 -19.17 -39.12
C ARG A 488 11.41 -19.59 -38.61
N GLN A 489 11.34 -19.89 -37.31
CA GLN A 489 10.15 -20.33 -36.60
C GLN A 489 10.24 -19.86 -35.13
N PRO A 490 9.11 -19.55 -34.46
CA PRO A 490 9.04 -19.17 -33.05
C PRO A 490 9.73 -20.14 -32.12
N LEU A 491 10.09 -19.70 -30.92
CA LEU A 491 10.67 -20.55 -29.88
C LEU A 491 9.59 -21.41 -29.23
N LEU A 492 8.45 -20.83 -28.85
CA LEU A 492 7.40 -21.51 -28.09
C LEU A 492 6.50 -22.41 -28.97
N LYS A 493 6.14 -23.59 -28.45
CA LYS A 493 5.21 -24.53 -29.11
C LYS A 493 3.83 -23.90 -29.35
N CYS A 494 3.33 -23.12 -28.40
CA CYS A 494 2.01 -22.48 -28.49
C CYS A 494 1.94 -21.44 -29.62
N VAL A 495 3.02 -20.67 -29.83
CA VAL A 495 3.12 -19.67 -30.91
C VAL A 495 3.39 -20.37 -32.24
N HIS A 496 4.19 -21.43 -32.25
CA HIS A 496 4.44 -22.24 -33.46
C HIS A 496 3.17 -22.88 -34.04
N ALA A 497 2.20 -23.22 -33.19
CA ALA A 497 0.92 -23.81 -33.59
C ALA A 497 0.03 -22.85 -34.41
N SER A 498 0.22 -21.54 -34.26
CA SER A 498 -0.49 -20.53 -35.05
C SER A 498 0.35 -20.11 -36.27
N ALA A 499 -0.24 -20.20 -37.47
CA ALA A 499 0.44 -19.79 -38.70
C ALA A 499 0.63 -18.27 -38.77
N GLU A 500 -0.34 -17.48 -38.30
CA GLU A 500 -0.29 -16.01 -38.33
C GLU A 500 0.76 -15.44 -37.37
N LEU A 501 0.93 -16.05 -36.19
CA LEU A 501 1.91 -15.60 -35.19
C LEU A 501 3.34 -16.00 -35.52
N ARG A 502 3.52 -16.95 -36.45
CA ARG A 502 4.83 -17.48 -36.83
C ARG A 502 5.70 -16.42 -37.49
N ASP A 503 5.16 -15.77 -38.50
CA ASP A 503 5.89 -14.76 -39.27
C ASP A 503 6.16 -13.53 -38.41
N LEU A 504 5.20 -13.15 -37.56
CA LEU A 504 5.34 -12.05 -36.62
C LEU A 504 6.44 -12.30 -35.60
N ALA A 505 6.50 -13.49 -34.99
CA ALA A 505 7.56 -13.82 -34.03
C ALA A 505 8.96 -13.84 -34.66
N CYS A 506 9.07 -14.27 -35.92
CA CYS A 506 10.32 -14.21 -36.68
C CYS A 506 10.72 -12.76 -36.98
N GLN A 507 9.77 -11.91 -37.35
CA GLN A 507 10.01 -10.48 -37.57
C GLN A 507 10.48 -9.80 -36.29
N ILE A 508 9.81 -10.03 -35.15
CA ILE A 508 10.23 -9.50 -33.84
C ILE A 508 11.67 -9.91 -33.52
N PHE A 509 12.04 -11.15 -33.79
CA PHE A 509 13.41 -11.61 -33.55
C PHE A 509 14.43 -10.94 -34.48
N ILE A 510 14.06 -10.70 -35.73
CA ILE A 510 14.87 -9.90 -36.66
C ILE A 510 15.02 -8.49 -36.12
N ASP A 511 13.98 -7.86 -35.59
CA ASP A 511 14.05 -6.48 -35.09
C ASP A 511 14.93 -6.40 -33.82
N ILE A 512 14.88 -7.41 -32.95
CA ILE A 512 15.79 -7.58 -31.80
C ILE A 512 17.26 -7.72 -32.28
N LEU A 513 17.51 -8.55 -33.31
CA LEU A 513 18.86 -8.84 -33.83
C LEU A 513 19.44 -7.72 -34.70
N ALA A 514 18.67 -7.21 -35.65
CA ALA A 514 19.10 -6.41 -36.78
C ALA A 514 19.57 -5.02 -36.38
N GLN A 515 19.02 -4.43 -35.31
CA GLN A 515 19.38 -3.04 -35.01
C GLN A 515 19.43 -2.66 -33.54
N TYR A 516 18.66 -3.29 -32.65
CA TYR A 516 18.74 -2.92 -31.25
C TYR A 516 20.02 -3.47 -30.58
N MET A 517 20.33 -4.75 -30.79
CA MET A 517 21.54 -5.38 -30.25
C MET A 517 22.77 -5.26 -31.18
N GLY A 518 22.56 -4.84 -32.44
CA GLY A 518 23.61 -4.65 -33.45
C GLY A 518 24.24 -5.95 -33.95
N ASP A 519 23.50 -7.06 -33.87
CA ASP A 519 24.01 -8.40 -34.17
C ASP A 519 23.80 -8.84 -35.62
N TYR A 520 22.98 -8.14 -36.38
CA TYR A 520 22.66 -8.47 -37.77
C TYR A 520 22.79 -7.24 -38.70
N PRO A 521 23.44 -7.36 -39.87
CA PRO A 521 23.72 -6.23 -40.75
C PRO A 521 22.45 -5.77 -41.49
N SER A 522 21.99 -4.55 -41.22
CA SER A 522 20.86 -3.91 -41.94
C SER A 522 21.34 -2.76 -42.82
N ARG A 523 20.77 -2.64 -44.03
CA ARG A 523 21.08 -1.57 -45.00
C ARG A 523 20.35 -0.25 -44.74
N GLN A 524 19.30 -0.27 -43.92
CA GLN A 524 18.40 0.86 -43.68
C GLN A 524 18.42 1.21 -42.20
N ALA A 525 18.88 2.40 -41.80
CA ALA A 525 18.96 2.79 -40.39
C ALA A 525 17.56 3.13 -39.84
N TRP A 526 16.99 2.26 -38.99
CA TRP A 526 15.77 2.56 -38.25
C TRP A 526 16.11 3.27 -36.95
N THR A 527 15.16 4.06 -36.44
CA THR A 527 15.30 4.66 -35.12
C THR A 527 15.00 3.64 -34.02
N SER A 528 15.63 3.80 -32.84
CA SER A 528 15.41 2.91 -31.70
C SER A 528 13.93 2.83 -31.29
N VAL A 529 13.17 3.91 -31.49
CA VAL A 529 11.73 3.98 -31.22
C VAL A 529 10.92 3.09 -32.18
N GLU A 530 11.17 3.18 -33.49
CA GLU A 530 10.48 2.36 -34.50
C GLU A 530 10.72 0.85 -34.26
N LEU A 531 11.94 0.48 -33.87
CA LEU A 531 12.28 -0.89 -33.52
C LEU A 531 11.54 -1.36 -32.27
N THR A 532 11.51 -0.55 -31.20
CA THR A 532 10.76 -0.90 -29.99
C THR A 532 9.26 -0.99 -30.26
N ASP A 533 8.73 -0.17 -31.17
CA ASP A 533 7.33 -0.25 -31.58
C ASP A 533 7.05 -1.58 -32.30
N GLN A 534 7.90 -2.00 -33.24
CA GLN A 534 7.73 -3.27 -33.95
C GLN A 534 7.81 -4.47 -32.99
N ILE A 535 8.75 -4.43 -32.04
CA ILE A 535 8.95 -5.50 -31.05
C ILE A 535 7.74 -5.64 -30.10
N PHE A 536 7.23 -4.54 -29.56
CA PHE A 536 6.25 -4.59 -28.46
C PHE A 536 4.79 -4.39 -28.88
N SER A 537 4.50 -3.69 -29.98
CA SER A 537 3.11 -3.34 -30.35
C SER A 537 2.22 -4.57 -30.55
N LEU A 538 2.77 -5.62 -31.17
CA LEU A 538 2.05 -6.87 -31.43
C LEU A 538 1.90 -7.72 -30.16
N ALA A 539 2.93 -7.75 -29.31
CA ALA A 539 2.89 -8.44 -28.02
C ALA A 539 1.89 -7.83 -27.02
N LEU A 540 1.60 -6.53 -27.16
CA LEU A 540 0.57 -5.86 -26.38
C LEU A 540 -0.86 -6.21 -26.83
N GLN A 541 -1.03 -6.63 -28.09
CA GLN A 541 -2.34 -7.03 -28.65
C GLN A 541 -2.62 -8.52 -28.40
N ASP A 542 -1.61 -9.38 -28.50
CA ASP A 542 -1.74 -10.83 -28.29
C ASP A 542 -0.87 -11.32 -27.13
N SER A 543 -1.54 -11.83 -26.10
CA SER A 543 -0.89 -12.43 -24.92
C SER A 543 0.03 -13.62 -25.25
N ALA A 544 -0.20 -14.34 -26.35
CA ALA A 544 0.65 -15.46 -26.75
C ALA A 544 2.06 -15.00 -27.16
N LEU A 545 2.19 -13.80 -27.71
CA LEU A 545 3.47 -13.22 -28.12
C LEU A 545 4.27 -12.64 -26.94
N GLN A 546 3.64 -12.41 -25.78
CA GLN A 546 4.32 -11.85 -24.60
C GLN A 546 5.44 -12.77 -24.10
N ASP A 547 5.11 -14.06 -23.92
CA ASP A 547 6.09 -15.06 -23.48
C ASP A 547 7.16 -15.30 -24.53
N GLU A 548 6.83 -15.21 -25.81
CA GLU A 548 7.78 -15.33 -26.92
C GLU A 548 8.80 -14.20 -26.88
N VAL A 549 8.37 -12.94 -26.71
CA VAL A 549 9.27 -11.78 -26.57
C VAL A 549 10.22 -11.96 -25.37
N TYR A 550 9.70 -12.38 -24.22
CA TYR A 550 10.56 -12.68 -23.06
C TYR A 550 11.58 -13.79 -23.38
N CYS A 551 11.14 -14.90 -23.97
CA CYS A 551 12.04 -16.00 -24.32
C CYS A 551 13.12 -15.57 -25.32
N GLN A 552 12.77 -14.77 -26.32
CA GLN A 552 13.72 -14.25 -27.31
C GLN A 552 14.75 -13.31 -26.67
N ILE A 553 14.34 -12.39 -25.80
CA ILE A 553 15.27 -11.48 -25.09
C ILE A 553 16.20 -12.28 -24.16
N LEU A 554 15.65 -13.19 -23.35
CA LEU A 554 16.42 -14.00 -22.41
C LEU A 554 17.39 -14.96 -23.13
N LYS A 555 16.99 -15.49 -24.29
CA LYS A 555 17.87 -16.26 -25.20
C LYS A 555 19.07 -15.42 -25.62
N GLN A 556 18.85 -14.20 -26.11
CA GLN A 556 19.92 -13.34 -26.59
C GLN A 556 20.84 -12.81 -25.47
N LEU A 557 20.40 -12.85 -24.21
CA LEU A 557 21.21 -12.57 -23.02
C LEU A 557 21.98 -13.80 -22.49
N THR A 558 21.68 -15.00 -22.99
CA THR A 558 22.29 -16.25 -22.51
C THR A 558 23.52 -16.61 -23.36
N HIS A 559 24.69 -16.70 -22.73
CA HIS A 559 25.98 -16.97 -23.41
C HIS A 559 26.37 -15.94 -24.48
N ASN A 560 25.94 -14.69 -24.33
CA ASN A 560 26.35 -13.61 -25.20
C ASN A 560 27.75 -13.11 -24.84
N THR A 561 28.69 -13.20 -25.77
CA THR A 561 30.09 -12.77 -25.58
C THR A 561 30.33 -11.31 -25.95
N LYS A 562 29.39 -10.66 -26.65
CA LYS A 562 29.49 -9.28 -27.09
C LYS A 562 28.91 -8.33 -26.03
N ARG A 563 29.76 -7.53 -25.40
CA ARG A 563 29.35 -6.59 -24.33
C ARG A 563 28.28 -5.59 -24.76
N TYR A 564 28.44 -4.99 -25.94
CA TYR A 564 27.48 -4.01 -26.49
C TYR A 564 26.09 -4.62 -26.70
N SER A 565 26.05 -5.79 -27.33
CA SER A 565 24.80 -6.54 -27.56
C SER A 565 24.16 -6.93 -26.23
N GLU A 566 24.92 -7.46 -25.27
CA GLU A 566 24.40 -7.80 -23.95
C GLU A 566 23.78 -6.60 -23.22
N GLU A 567 24.44 -5.43 -23.25
CA GLU A 567 23.93 -4.19 -22.64
C GLU A 567 22.61 -3.74 -23.26
N ARG A 568 22.53 -3.74 -24.60
CA ARG A 568 21.30 -3.46 -25.35
C ARG A 568 20.19 -4.49 -25.04
N GLY A 569 20.53 -5.77 -24.90
CA GLY A 569 19.59 -6.80 -24.48
C GLY A 569 19.00 -6.55 -23.08
N TRP A 570 19.80 -6.03 -22.14
CA TRP A 570 19.32 -5.64 -20.81
C TRP A 570 18.39 -4.42 -20.85
N GLN A 571 18.64 -3.46 -21.75
CA GLN A 571 17.73 -2.33 -21.98
C GLN A 571 16.37 -2.81 -22.52
N LEU A 572 16.35 -3.74 -23.47
CA LEU A 572 15.11 -4.36 -23.97
C LEU A 572 14.36 -5.11 -22.87
N LEU A 573 15.08 -5.87 -22.02
CA LEU A 573 14.46 -6.54 -20.89
C LEU A 573 13.85 -5.54 -19.90
N TRP A 574 14.53 -4.41 -19.66
CA TRP A 574 14.01 -3.36 -18.78
C TRP A 574 12.74 -2.71 -19.35
N LEU A 575 12.68 -2.48 -20.66
CA LEU A 575 11.48 -1.99 -21.33
C LEU A 575 10.35 -3.02 -21.24
N CYS A 576 10.62 -4.28 -21.59
CA CYS A 576 9.66 -5.39 -21.57
C CYS A 576 9.02 -5.57 -20.19
N THR A 577 9.82 -5.58 -19.12
CA THR A 577 9.35 -5.71 -17.73
C THR A 577 8.49 -4.55 -17.24
N GLY A 578 8.47 -3.43 -17.95
CA GLY A 578 7.58 -2.29 -17.69
C GLY A 578 6.27 -2.30 -18.47
N LEU A 579 6.13 -3.19 -19.46
CA LEU A 579 4.98 -3.23 -20.35
C LEU A 579 4.00 -4.33 -19.92
N PHE A 580 4.48 -5.57 -19.80
CA PHE A 580 3.65 -6.73 -19.46
C PHE A 580 4.47 -7.76 -18.65
N PRO A 581 3.84 -8.50 -17.72
CA PRO A 581 4.51 -9.58 -17.01
C PRO A 581 4.72 -10.81 -17.90
N PRO A 582 5.72 -11.67 -17.61
CA PRO A 582 5.77 -13.00 -18.22
C PRO A 582 4.59 -13.85 -17.73
N GLY A 583 4.18 -14.81 -18.54
CA GLY A 583 3.13 -15.78 -18.25
C GLY A 583 3.47 -16.64 -17.02
N LYS A 584 2.44 -17.25 -16.43
CA LYS A 584 2.55 -17.98 -15.15
C LYS A 584 3.64 -19.06 -15.16
N ALA A 585 3.82 -19.75 -16.30
CA ALA A 585 4.84 -20.77 -16.47
C ALA A 585 6.27 -20.18 -16.62
N LEU A 586 6.40 -19.05 -17.31
CA LEU A 586 7.71 -18.42 -17.57
C LEU A 586 8.20 -17.55 -16.41
N LEU A 587 7.30 -16.98 -15.61
CA LEU A 587 7.59 -16.11 -14.48
C LEU A 587 8.68 -16.64 -13.53
N PRO A 588 8.62 -17.88 -13.01
CA PRO A 588 9.68 -18.40 -12.13
C PRO A 588 11.05 -18.48 -12.82
N HIS A 589 11.10 -18.83 -14.11
CA HIS A 589 12.34 -18.89 -14.87
C HIS A 589 12.91 -17.50 -15.16
N ALA A 590 12.07 -16.54 -15.54
CA ALA A 590 12.46 -15.15 -15.77
C ALA A 590 12.97 -14.49 -14.48
N GLN A 591 12.29 -14.71 -13.35
CA GLN A 591 12.69 -14.21 -12.04
C GLN A 591 14.06 -14.79 -11.62
N LYS A 592 14.22 -16.12 -11.72
CA LYS A 592 15.50 -16.81 -11.43
C LYS A 592 16.63 -16.37 -12.37
N PHE A 593 16.33 -16.10 -13.64
CA PHE A 593 17.30 -15.57 -14.61
C PHE A 593 17.87 -14.21 -14.18
N VAL A 594 16.98 -13.29 -13.77
CA VAL A 594 17.36 -11.95 -13.30
C VAL A 594 18.08 -12.03 -11.95
N ASP A 595 17.61 -12.89 -11.05
CA ASP A 595 18.18 -13.05 -9.70
C ASP A 595 19.61 -13.63 -9.71
N THR A 596 19.90 -14.56 -10.62
CA THR A 596 21.27 -15.09 -10.80
C THR A 596 22.22 -14.09 -11.48
N ARG A 597 21.70 -13.01 -12.09
CA ARG A 597 22.47 -11.97 -12.81
C ARG A 597 22.40 -10.59 -12.14
N ARG A 598 22.14 -10.54 -10.82
CA ARG A 598 22.03 -9.29 -10.02
C ARG A 598 23.22 -8.32 -10.11
N LYS A 599 24.41 -8.78 -10.53
CA LYS A 599 25.58 -7.93 -10.76
C LYS A 599 25.43 -6.98 -11.97
N LYS A 600 24.46 -7.22 -12.85
CA LYS A 600 24.16 -6.35 -13.99
C LYS A 600 23.36 -5.12 -13.53
N LEU A 601 23.68 -3.95 -14.10
CA LEU A 601 23.13 -2.65 -13.68
C LEU A 601 21.59 -2.61 -13.62
N LEU A 602 20.92 -3.12 -14.67
CA LEU A 602 19.46 -3.05 -14.80
C LEU A 602 18.73 -4.25 -14.17
N ALA A 603 19.44 -5.33 -13.78
CA ALA A 603 18.80 -6.54 -13.28
C ALA A 603 17.95 -6.33 -12.01
N PRO A 604 18.39 -5.59 -10.97
CA PRO A 604 17.56 -5.31 -9.81
C PRO A 604 16.29 -4.52 -10.16
N ASP A 605 16.37 -3.60 -11.12
CA ASP A 605 15.22 -2.82 -11.57
C ASP A 605 14.23 -3.68 -12.38
N CYS A 606 14.71 -4.55 -13.28
CA CYS A 606 13.86 -5.49 -14.01
C CYS A 606 13.04 -6.38 -13.05
N SER A 607 13.67 -6.89 -11.98
CA SER A 607 13.00 -7.69 -10.94
C SER A 607 11.89 -6.90 -10.24
N ARG A 608 12.17 -5.65 -9.81
CA ARG A 608 11.17 -4.77 -9.19
C ARG A 608 10.01 -4.46 -10.14
N ARG A 609 10.29 -4.26 -11.43
CA ARG A 609 9.30 -3.90 -12.46
C ARG A 609 8.34 -5.05 -12.75
N ILE A 610 8.84 -6.29 -12.84
CA ILE A 610 7.99 -7.50 -12.97
C ILE A 610 6.99 -7.57 -11.81
N GLN A 611 7.45 -7.40 -10.57
CA GLN A 611 6.57 -7.45 -9.40
C GLN A 611 5.52 -6.33 -9.40
N ARG A 612 5.86 -5.16 -9.95
CA ARG A 612 4.97 -4.01 -10.01
C ARG A 612 3.93 -4.13 -11.12
N ILE A 613 4.32 -4.58 -12.31
CA ILE A 613 3.39 -4.75 -13.44
C ILE A 613 2.36 -5.85 -13.17
N LEU A 614 2.73 -6.90 -12.41
CA LEU A 614 1.79 -7.92 -11.91
C LEU A 614 0.68 -7.33 -11.03
N ARG A 615 0.93 -6.20 -10.33
CA ARG A 615 -0.06 -5.51 -9.49
C ARG A 615 -0.88 -4.49 -10.28
N THR A 616 -0.25 -3.72 -11.16
CA THR A 616 -0.90 -2.61 -11.88
C THR A 616 -1.65 -3.04 -13.12
N GLY A 617 -1.37 -4.23 -13.64
CA GLY A 617 -1.83 -4.71 -14.95
C GLY A 617 -0.92 -4.25 -16.10
N PRO A 618 -1.03 -4.89 -17.28
CA PRO A 618 -0.22 -4.56 -18.45
C PRO A 618 -0.58 -3.18 -19.05
N ARG A 619 0.41 -2.58 -19.72
CA ARG A 619 0.27 -1.35 -20.53
C ARG A 619 -0.58 -1.62 -21.78
N LYS A 620 -1.12 -0.57 -22.37
CA LYS A 620 -1.90 -0.63 -23.62
C LYS A 620 -1.10 -0.17 -24.84
N GLN A 621 -0.05 0.63 -24.66
CA GLN A 621 0.77 1.19 -25.74
C GLN A 621 2.25 0.76 -25.59
N PRO A 622 3.00 0.69 -26.71
CA PRO A 622 4.44 0.44 -26.69
C PRO A 622 5.20 1.56 -25.96
N PRO A 623 6.50 1.35 -25.65
CA PRO A 623 7.32 2.35 -24.96
C PRO A 623 7.28 3.71 -25.65
N HIS A 624 7.14 4.76 -24.85
CA HIS A 624 7.19 6.13 -25.34
C HIS A 624 8.64 6.51 -25.70
N PRO A 625 8.90 7.40 -26.69
CA PRO A 625 10.25 7.85 -27.04
C PRO A 625 11.12 8.26 -25.84
N VAL A 626 10.55 8.98 -24.87
CA VAL A 626 11.23 9.37 -23.62
C VAL A 626 11.68 8.15 -22.78
N GLU A 627 10.91 7.06 -22.77
CA GLU A 627 11.30 5.81 -22.10
C GLU A 627 12.48 5.15 -22.83
N VAL A 628 12.47 5.18 -24.16
CA VAL A 628 13.54 4.63 -25.00
C VAL A 628 14.82 5.44 -24.87
N GLU A 629 14.77 6.76 -25.06
CA GLU A 629 15.91 7.68 -24.95
C GLU A 629 16.60 7.60 -23.58
N ALA A 630 15.82 7.51 -22.50
CA ALA A 630 16.36 7.33 -21.15
C ALA A 630 17.10 5.98 -21.00
N MET A 631 16.57 4.91 -21.61
CA MET A 631 17.21 3.59 -21.57
C MET A 631 18.47 3.52 -22.41
N GLU A 632 18.54 4.20 -23.55
CA GLU A 632 19.76 4.26 -24.34
C GLU A 632 20.93 4.89 -23.56
N GLN A 633 20.61 5.78 -22.61
CA GLN A 633 21.56 6.40 -21.69
C GLN A 633 21.75 5.60 -20.39
N ASN A 634 21.11 4.44 -20.24
CA ASN A 634 21.07 3.61 -19.03
C ASN A 634 20.55 4.36 -17.78
N ILE A 635 19.62 5.31 -17.95
CA ILE A 635 19.04 6.11 -16.87
C ILE A 635 17.67 5.52 -16.49
N SER A 636 17.57 4.84 -15.35
CA SER A 636 16.30 4.23 -14.92
C SER A 636 15.27 5.19 -14.32
N ARG A 637 15.66 6.44 -14.01
CA ARG A 637 14.80 7.47 -13.41
C ARG A 637 14.47 8.55 -14.43
N ILE A 638 13.21 8.59 -14.87
CA ILE A 638 12.74 9.55 -15.87
C ILE A 638 12.04 10.70 -15.16
N CYS A 639 12.38 11.94 -15.51
CA CYS A 639 11.67 13.13 -15.04
C CYS A 639 10.97 13.82 -16.20
N HIS A 640 9.68 14.13 -16.04
CA HIS A 640 8.87 14.83 -17.02
C HIS A 640 8.50 16.22 -16.53
N LYS A 641 8.60 17.21 -17.43
CA LYS A 641 8.23 18.60 -17.15
C LYS A 641 6.71 18.79 -17.21
N ILE A 642 6.12 19.29 -16.14
CA ILE A 642 4.69 19.65 -16.04
C ILE A 642 4.58 21.17 -15.94
N TYR A 643 3.76 21.75 -16.81
CA TYR A 643 3.49 23.19 -16.86
C TYR A 643 2.23 23.53 -16.06
N PHE A 644 2.19 24.75 -15.53
CA PHE A 644 1.06 25.27 -14.76
C PHE A 644 0.51 26.55 -15.42
N PRO A 645 -0.76 26.90 -15.15
CA PRO A 645 -1.38 28.12 -15.68
C PRO A 645 -0.69 29.43 -15.31
N ASN A 646 0.08 29.46 -14.23
CA ASN A 646 0.84 30.64 -13.79
C ASN A 646 2.19 30.82 -14.53
N ASP A 647 2.35 30.19 -15.70
CA ASP A 647 3.58 30.17 -16.50
C ASP A 647 4.81 29.56 -15.81
N THR A 648 4.61 28.81 -14.72
CA THR A 648 5.68 28.03 -14.07
C THR A 648 5.66 26.57 -14.51
N SER A 649 6.73 25.84 -14.18
CA SER A 649 6.84 24.42 -14.50
C SER A 649 7.67 23.68 -13.47
N GLU A 650 7.31 22.43 -13.19
CA GLU A 650 8.03 21.53 -12.28
C GLU A 650 8.47 20.25 -12.99
N MET A 651 9.57 19.67 -12.54
CA MET A 651 10.06 18.37 -13.00
C MET A 651 9.56 17.28 -12.04
N LEU A 652 8.80 16.32 -12.55
CA LEU A 652 8.29 15.19 -11.76
C LEU A 652 8.85 13.86 -12.23
N GLU A 653 9.25 13.03 -11.27
CA GLU A 653 9.67 11.66 -11.54
C GLU A 653 8.48 10.82 -12.00
N VAL A 654 8.60 10.24 -13.19
CA VAL A 654 7.59 9.36 -13.79
C VAL A 654 8.23 8.02 -14.14
N GLY A 655 7.69 6.94 -13.58
CA GLY A 655 8.01 5.58 -13.99
C GLY A 655 7.07 5.06 -15.07
N THR A 656 7.44 3.97 -15.73
CA THR A 656 6.64 3.32 -16.79
C THR A 656 5.26 2.81 -16.34
N TYR A 657 5.08 2.63 -15.02
CA TYR A 657 3.83 2.18 -14.37
C TYR A 657 3.00 3.34 -13.80
N THR A 658 3.46 4.59 -13.93
CA THR A 658 2.81 5.75 -13.29
C THR A 658 1.49 6.04 -13.97
N ARG A 659 0.41 6.14 -13.19
CA ARG A 659 -0.90 6.58 -13.72
C ARG A 659 -1.02 8.10 -13.68
N VAL A 660 -1.91 8.64 -14.50
CA VAL A 660 -2.19 10.08 -14.54
C VAL A 660 -2.57 10.62 -13.15
N ARG A 661 -3.39 9.89 -12.39
CA ARG A 661 -3.74 10.25 -11.01
C ARG A 661 -2.55 10.32 -10.06
N ASP A 662 -1.53 9.46 -10.24
CA ASP A 662 -0.36 9.42 -9.37
C ASP A 662 0.51 10.66 -9.60
N VAL A 663 0.60 11.10 -10.86
CA VAL A 663 1.22 12.39 -11.22
C VAL A 663 0.42 13.54 -10.63
N CYS A 664 -0.91 13.55 -10.75
CA CYS A 664 -1.76 14.59 -10.15
C CYS A 664 -1.57 14.68 -8.63
N GLN A 665 -1.52 13.54 -7.92
CA GLN A 665 -1.26 13.50 -6.48
C GLN A 665 0.14 14.03 -6.13
N SER A 666 1.14 13.70 -6.94
CA SER A 666 2.52 14.18 -6.75
C SER A 666 2.62 15.70 -6.96
N VAL A 667 1.96 16.23 -8.01
CA VAL A 667 1.81 17.67 -8.24
C VAL A 667 1.11 18.34 -7.06
N ALA A 668 -0.01 17.79 -6.59
CA ALA A 668 -0.80 18.36 -5.51
C ALA A 668 0.01 18.45 -4.21
N THR A 669 0.79 17.41 -3.92
CA THR A 669 1.70 17.37 -2.76
C THR A 669 2.82 18.41 -2.90
N ARG A 670 3.41 18.54 -4.09
CA ARG A 670 4.48 19.51 -4.35
C ARG A 670 4.01 20.96 -4.29
N LEU A 671 2.82 21.24 -4.81
CA LEU A 671 2.19 22.56 -4.79
C LEU A 671 1.45 22.86 -3.46
N GLN A 672 1.45 21.92 -2.52
CA GLN A 672 0.74 22.02 -1.24
C GLN A 672 -0.74 22.41 -1.40
N LEU A 673 -1.43 21.74 -2.33
CA LEU A 673 -2.86 21.92 -2.55
C LEU A 673 -3.63 21.14 -1.48
N ALA A 674 -4.74 21.70 -0.99
CA ALA A 674 -5.63 21.03 -0.05
C ALA A 674 -6.36 19.85 -0.71
N SER A 675 -6.71 19.98 -2.00
CA SER A 675 -7.27 18.90 -2.81
C SER A 675 -7.04 19.17 -4.30
N TRP A 676 -6.71 18.11 -5.04
CA TRP A 676 -6.66 18.14 -6.51
C TRP A 676 -7.95 17.65 -7.17
N GLU A 677 -9.01 17.41 -6.40
CA GLU A 677 -10.30 16.96 -6.96
C GLU A 677 -10.81 17.94 -8.02
N GLY A 678 -11.11 17.43 -9.21
CA GLY A 678 -11.49 18.21 -10.38
C GLY A 678 -10.33 18.79 -11.20
N CYS A 679 -9.07 18.56 -10.79
CA CYS A 679 -7.88 18.83 -11.59
C CYS A 679 -7.46 17.60 -12.41
N SER A 680 -6.89 17.84 -13.58
CA SER A 680 -6.39 16.79 -14.46
C SER A 680 -5.17 17.27 -15.25
N LEU A 681 -4.47 16.32 -15.89
CA LEU A 681 -3.43 16.62 -16.85
C LEU A 681 -4.03 16.88 -18.24
N PHE A 682 -3.37 17.77 -18.98
CA PHE A 682 -3.73 18.13 -20.34
C PHE A 682 -2.50 18.07 -21.23
N ILE A 683 -2.62 17.44 -22.39
CA ILE A 683 -1.57 17.47 -23.41
C ILE A 683 -1.91 18.57 -24.40
N LYS A 684 -1.05 19.58 -24.46
CA LYS A 684 -1.01 20.57 -25.53
C LYS A 684 -0.09 20.04 -26.63
N ILE A 685 -0.67 19.65 -27.75
CA ILE A 685 0.05 19.09 -28.91
C ILE A 685 -0.45 19.79 -30.17
N ALA A 686 0.48 20.41 -30.90
CA ALA A 686 0.18 21.38 -31.94
C ALA A 686 -0.85 22.44 -31.46
N ASP A 687 -2.04 22.47 -32.07
CA ASP A 687 -3.14 23.40 -31.82
C ASP A 687 -4.23 22.82 -30.90
N LYS A 688 -4.08 21.58 -30.41
CA LYS A 688 -5.08 20.88 -29.60
C LYS A 688 -4.64 20.78 -28.14
N VAL A 689 -5.62 20.86 -27.24
CA VAL A 689 -5.44 20.67 -25.80
C VAL A 689 -6.41 19.60 -25.33
N ILE A 690 -5.88 18.43 -24.98
CA ILE A 690 -6.65 17.20 -24.73
C ILE A 690 -6.46 16.79 -23.28
N SER A 691 -7.55 16.56 -22.55
CA SER A 691 -7.48 16.12 -21.16
C SER A 691 -7.08 14.64 -21.07
N GLN A 692 -6.53 14.23 -19.94
CA GLN A 692 -6.06 12.87 -19.72
C GLN A 692 -6.98 12.14 -18.74
N GLN A 693 -7.20 10.85 -18.97
CA GLN A 693 -8.00 10.03 -18.06
C GLN A 693 -7.17 9.64 -16.83
N GLU A 694 -7.75 9.82 -15.65
CA GLU A 694 -7.04 9.62 -14.37
C GLU A 694 -6.57 8.17 -14.15
N GLY A 695 -7.30 7.20 -14.71
CA GLY A 695 -7.02 5.77 -14.56
C GLY A 695 -5.98 5.21 -15.54
N ASP A 696 -5.67 5.93 -16.62
CA ASP A 696 -4.73 5.47 -17.64
C ASP A 696 -3.27 5.69 -17.20
N PHE A 697 -2.36 4.87 -17.77
CA PHE A 697 -0.93 5.07 -17.61
C PHE A 697 -0.48 6.35 -18.32
N PHE A 698 0.39 7.12 -17.68
CA PHE A 698 0.83 8.42 -18.17
C PHE A 698 1.41 8.34 -19.59
N PHE A 699 2.34 7.41 -19.82
CA PHE A 699 2.97 7.22 -21.13
C PHE A 699 2.02 6.61 -22.18
N ASP A 700 1.06 5.77 -21.79
CA ASP A 700 0.02 5.28 -22.73
C ASP A 700 -0.85 6.44 -23.21
N SER A 701 -1.23 7.31 -22.29
CA SER A 701 -2.07 8.47 -22.58
C SER A 701 -1.34 9.49 -23.47
N LEU A 702 -0.04 9.73 -23.23
CA LEU A 702 0.82 10.52 -24.14
C LEU A 702 0.85 9.93 -25.55
N ARG A 703 1.08 8.62 -25.65
CA ARG A 703 1.21 7.91 -26.93
C ARG A 703 -0.09 7.90 -27.71
N GLN A 704 -1.19 7.55 -27.06
CA GLN A 704 -2.53 7.53 -27.67
C GLN A 704 -2.92 8.90 -28.24
N VAL A 705 -2.64 9.97 -27.50
CA VAL A 705 -2.92 11.34 -27.98
C VAL A 705 -2.04 11.70 -29.16
N SER A 706 -0.73 11.41 -29.10
CA SER A 706 0.19 11.63 -30.23
C SER A 706 -0.30 10.91 -31.49
N ASP A 707 -0.65 9.63 -31.38
CA ASP A 707 -1.06 8.82 -32.53
C ASP A 707 -2.44 9.24 -33.07
N TRP A 708 -3.36 9.64 -32.20
CA TRP A 708 -4.63 10.23 -32.62
C TRP A 708 -4.43 11.56 -33.37
N VAL A 709 -3.50 12.42 -32.94
CA VAL A 709 -3.19 13.66 -33.66
C VAL A 709 -2.54 13.38 -35.00
N LYS A 710 -1.62 12.41 -35.07
CA LYS A 710 -0.98 11.98 -36.33
C LYS A 710 -2.02 11.47 -37.33
N LYS A 711 -2.96 10.61 -36.92
CA LYS A 711 -4.02 10.08 -37.79
C LYS A 711 -4.97 11.17 -38.32
N ASN A 712 -5.20 12.22 -37.53
CA ASN A 712 -6.10 13.31 -37.90
C ASN A 712 -5.43 14.50 -38.61
N LYS A 713 -4.11 14.46 -38.85
CA LYS A 713 -3.40 15.45 -39.67
C LYS A 713 -2.88 14.79 -40.95
N PRO A 714 -3.16 15.33 -42.15
CA PRO A 714 -2.52 14.85 -43.37
C PRO A 714 -1.00 15.04 -43.25
N GLN A 715 -0.25 13.96 -43.42
CA GLN A 715 1.20 13.95 -43.28
C GLN A 715 1.81 14.77 -44.44
N LYS A 716 2.44 15.91 -44.13
CA LYS A 716 3.35 16.58 -45.07
C LYS A 716 4.65 15.79 -45.09
N GLU A 717 5.13 15.41 -46.28
CA GLU A 717 6.44 14.76 -46.45
C GLU A 717 7.54 15.61 -45.80
N GLY A 718 8.36 14.99 -44.94
CA GLY A 718 9.46 15.65 -44.23
C GLY A 718 9.17 16.18 -42.82
N ALA A 719 7.97 15.96 -42.25
CA ALA A 719 7.69 16.33 -40.85
C ALA A 719 8.42 15.40 -39.85
N PRO A 720 8.91 15.92 -38.71
CA PRO A 720 9.61 15.11 -37.70
C PRO A 720 8.75 13.96 -37.18
N VAL A 721 9.38 12.80 -36.93
CA VAL A 721 8.73 11.54 -36.51
C VAL A 721 7.98 11.69 -35.18
N THR A 722 8.39 12.63 -34.32
CA THR A 722 7.77 12.95 -33.03
C THR A 722 7.21 14.38 -33.02
N LEU A 723 5.95 14.52 -32.59
CA LEU A 723 5.30 15.81 -32.47
C LEU A 723 5.67 16.46 -31.12
N PRO A 724 6.06 17.75 -31.09
CA PRO A 724 6.33 18.43 -29.83
C PRO A 724 5.03 18.57 -29.03
N TYR A 725 5.09 18.25 -27.75
CA TYR A 725 3.97 18.35 -26.83
C TYR A 725 4.40 18.98 -25.50
N GLN A 726 3.43 19.54 -24.78
CA GLN A 726 3.57 20.07 -23.44
C GLN A 726 2.47 19.50 -22.56
N VAL A 727 2.82 19.08 -21.35
CA VAL A 727 1.85 18.56 -20.37
C VAL A 727 1.53 19.65 -19.35
N TYR A 728 0.26 20.00 -19.21
CA TYR A 728 -0.23 20.99 -18.26
C TYR A 728 -1.03 20.33 -17.15
N PHE A 729 -0.89 20.80 -15.92
CA PHE A 729 -1.79 20.48 -14.81
C PHE A 729 -2.75 21.63 -14.58
N MET A 730 -4.06 21.39 -14.77
CA MET A 730 -5.08 22.43 -14.70
C MET A 730 -6.38 21.93 -14.08
N ARG A 731 -7.20 22.84 -13.57
CA ARG A 731 -8.56 22.51 -13.14
C ARG A 731 -9.45 22.24 -14.37
N LYS A 732 -10.01 21.04 -14.44
CA LYS A 732 -10.97 20.59 -15.46
C LYS A 732 -12.42 20.84 -15.00
N LEU A 733 -12.76 20.38 -13.79
CA LEU A 733 -14.10 20.46 -13.21
C LEU A 733 -14.14 21.48 -12.07
N TRP A 734 -15.12 22.39 -12.15
CA TRP A 734 -15.28 23.52 -11.22
C TRP A 734 -16.46 23.30 -10.26
N LEU A 735 -16.40 22.17 -9.53
CA LEU A 735 -17.39 21.79 -8.52
C LEU A 735 -16.92 22.24 -7.13
N ASN A 736 -17.82 22.84 -6.34
CA ASN A 736 -17.57 23.25 -4.95
C ASN A 736 -16.34 24.15 -4.72
N VAL A 737 -15.91 24.90 -5.74
CA VAL A 737 -14.77 25.82 -5.66
C VAL A 737 -15.17 27.05 -4.85
N THR A 738 -14.52 27.25 -3.70
CA THR A 738 -14.74 28.37 -2.79
C THR A 738 -13.44 29.17 -2.65
N PRO A 739 -13.31 30.32 -3.36
CA PRO A 739 -12.09 31.13 -3.28
C PRO A 739 -11.78 31.56 -1.85
N GLY A 740 -10.53 31.34 -1.42
CA GLY A 740 -10.01 31.56 -0.08
C GLY A 740 -9.91 30.30 0.79
N LYS A 741 -10.50 29.17 0.37
CA LYS A 741 -10.34 27.88 1.09
C LYS A 741 -8.97 27.25 0.82
N ASP A 742 -8.50 27.33 -0.41
CA ASP A 742 -7.19 26.83 -0.83
C ASP A 742 -6.47 27.94 -1.59
N MET A 743 -5.66 28.71 -0.86
CA MET A 743 -4.96 29.87 -1.39
C MET A 743 -3.91 29.49 -2.44
N ASN A 744 -3.30 28.31 -2.34
CA ASN A 744 -2.33 27.83 -3.32
C ASN A 744 -3.03 27.48 -4.64
N ALA A 745 -4.15 26.74 -4.58
CA ALA A 745 -4.94 26.45 -5.77
C ALA A 745 -5.47 27.73 -6.44
N ASP A 746 -5.91 28.71 -5.63
CA ASP A 746 -6.41 29.99 -6.13
C ASP A 746 -5.35 30.80 -6.88
N THR A 747 -4.14 30.89 -6.32
CA THR A 747 -3.07 31.75 -6.84
C THR A 747 -2.27 31.13 -7.98
N ILE A 748 -2.20 29.80 -8.04
CA ILE A 748 -1.46 29.02 -9.05
C ILE A 748 -2.37 28.61 -10.21
N LEU A 749 -3.59 28.14 -9.93
CA LEU A 749 -4.50 27.57 -10.93
C LEU A 749 -5.67 28.51 -11.22
N HIS A 750 -6.52 28.79 -10.23
CA HIS A 750 -7.85 29.34 -10.51
C HIS A 750 -7.79 30.74 -11.13
N TYR A 751 -6.97 31.63 -10.56
CA TYR A 751 -6.82 33.01 -11.06
C TYR A 751 -6.34 33.02 -12.51
N HIS A 752 -5.28 32.27 -12.80
CA HIS A 752 -4.66 32.24 -14.14
C HIS A 752 -5.50 31.49 -15.17
N GLN A 753 -6.41 30.60 -14.77
CA GLN A 753 -7.38 29.97 -15.67
C GLN A 753 -8.59 30.86 -15.96
N GLU A 754 -9.08 31.65 -15.01
CA GLU A 754 -10.26 32.51 -15.19
C GLU A 754 -9.91 33.87 -15.79
N LEU A 755 -8.74 34.43 -15.50
CA LEU A 755 -8.28 35.71 -16.04
C LEU A 755 -8.38 35.81 -17.58
N PRO A 756 -7.84 34.86 -18.38
CA PRO A 756 -7.94 34.96 -19.84
C PRO A 756 -9.38 34.80 -20.34
N LYS A 757 -10.25 34.10 -19.61
CA LYS A 757 -11.69 33.98 -19.96
C LYS A 757 -12.42 35.29 -19.71
N TYR A 758 -12.06 35.97 -18.62
CA TYR A 758 -12.52 37.32 -18.32
C TYR A 758 -12.05 38.32 -19.38
N LEU A 759 -10.77 38.34 -19.74
CA LEU A 759 -10.21 39.27 -20.74
C LEU A 759 -10.79 39.07 -22.14
N ARG A 760 -11.15 37.84 -22.53
CA ARG A 760 -11.90 37.58 -23.77
C ARG A 760 -13.34 38.11 -23.76
N GLY A 761 -13.86 38.54 -22.61
CA GLY A 761 -15.21 39.10 -22.50
C GLY A 761 -16.31 38.04 -22.60
N PHE A 762 -16.08 36.83 -22.08
CA PHE A 762 -17.12 35.79 -22.07
C PHE A 762 -18.20 35.99 -21.00
N HIS A 763 -17.94 36.85 -20.01
CA HIS A 763 -18.87 37.14 -18.92
C HIS A 763 -19.63 38.45 -19.16
N LYS A 764 -20.87 38.51 -18.66
CA LYS A 764 -21.60 39.78 -18.55
C LYS A 764 -21.00 40.58 -17.39
N CYS A 765 -20.31 41.66 -17.74
CA CYS A 765 -19.59 42.51 -16.79
C CYS A 765 -20.00 43.97 -17.01
N SER A 766 -20.32 44.69 -15.94
CA SER A 766 -20.56 46.13 -16.03
C SER A 766 -19.24 46.90 -16.20
N ARG A 767 -19.33 48.18 -16.53
CA ARG A 767 -18.16 49.06 -16.62
C ARG A 767 -17.51 49.22 -15.25
N GLU A 768 -18.32 49.37 -14.20
CA GLU A 768 -17.88 49.56 -12.82
C GLU A 768 -17.14 48.31 -12.31
N ASP A 769 -17.68 47.12 -12.61
CA ASP A 769 -17.00 45.85 -12.32
C ASP A 769 -15.66 45.76 -13.05
N ALA A 770 -15.60 46.16 -14.32
CA ALA A 770 -14.38 46.09 -15.11
C ALA A 770 -13.27 46.99 -14.56
N VAL A 771 -13.62 48.21 -14.11
CA VAL A 771 -12.68 49.11 -13.43
C VAL A 771 -12.17 48.50 -12.13
N HIS A 772 -13.07 47.92 -11.32
CA HIS A 772 -12.70 47.30 -10.05
C HIS A 772 -11.76 46.11 -10.25
N LEU A 773 -12.11 45.18 -11.16
CA LEU A 773 -11.32 44.00 -11.46
C LEU A 773 -9.99 44.37 -12.11
N ALA A 774 -9.94 45.37 -12.99
CA ALA A 774 -8.70 45.85 -13.59
C ALA A 774 -7.69 46.36 -12.54
N GLY A 775 -8.17 47.03 -11.47
CA GLY A 775 -7.32 47.42 -10.34
C GLY A 775 -6.73 46.22 -9.59
N LEU A 776 -7.50 45.14 -9.41
CA LEU A 776 -7.03 43.89 -8.81
C LEU A 776 -6.06 43.14 -9.72
N ILE A 777 -6.31 43.08 -11.03
CA ILE A 777 -5.43 42.44 -12.02
C ILE A 777 -4.08 43.18 -12.06
N TYR A 778 -4.11 44.51 -12.09
CA TYR A 778 -2.89 45.32 -12.06
C TYR A 778 -2.06 45.04 -10.79
N LYS A 779 -2.71 45.02 -9.62
CA LYS A 779 -2.05 44.66 -8.36
C LYS A 779 -1.49 43.23 -8.39
N ALA A 780 -2.19 42.29 -9.02
CA ALA A 780 -1.74 40.89 -9.12
C ALA A 780 -0.55 40.68 -10.08
N GLN A 781 -0.38 41.54 -11.10
CA GLN A 781 0.71 41.48 -12.07
C GLN A 781 1.94 42.28 -11.65
N PHE A 782 1.75 43.51 -11.14
CA PHE A 782 2.84 44.48 -10.93
C PHE A 782 3.08 44.83 -9.45
N ASP A 783 2.29 44.29 -8.53
CA ASP A 783 2.39 44.57 -7.09
C ASP A 783 2.41 46.07 -6.75
N ASN A 784 3.55 46.59 -6.26
CA ASN A 784 3.75 48.00 -5.90
C ASN A 784 4.53 48.80 -6.96
N ASP A 785 4.83 48.20 -8.13
CA ASP A 785 5.60 48.84 -9.18
C ASP A 785 4.76 49.90 -9.93
N ARG A 786 4.97 51.16 -9.55
CA ARG A 786 4.32 52.33 -10.15
C ARG A 786 4.93 52.73 -11.50
N SER A 787 6.05 52.15 -11.92
CA SER A 787 6.71 52.51 -13.19
C SER A 787 5.89 52.09 -14.42
N GLN A 788 5.11 51.01 -14.29
CA GLN A 788 4.22 50.49 -15.34
C GLN A 788 2.87 51.25 -15.44
N LEU A 789 2.67 52.30 -14.64
CA LEU A 789 1.46 53.13 -14.73
C LEU A 789 1.41 53.98 -16.00
N ALA A 790 2.58 54.36 -16.53
CA ALA A 790 2.70 55.07 -17.79
C ALA A 790 2.37 54.18 -19.00
N SER A 791 2.55 52.86 -18.87
CA SER A 791 2.29 51.88 -19.91
C SER A 791 0.87 51.32 -19.90
N ILE A 792 -0.02 51.73 -18.97
CA ILE A 792 -1.43 51.27 -18.89
C ILE A 792 -2.15 51.31 -20.26
N PRO A 793 -2.04 52.37 -21.08
CA PRO A 793 -2.66 52.38 -22.41
C PRO A 793 -2.18 51.25 -23.34
N LYS A 794 -0.93 50.78 -23.17
CA LYS A 794 -0.33 49.69 -23.94
C LYS A 794 -0.72 48.31 -23.41
N ILE A 795 -0.89 48.16 -22.10
CA ILE A 795 -1.29 46.91 -21.43
C ILE A 795 -2.80 46.80 -21.19
N LEU A 796 -3.61 47.71 -21.72
CA LEU A 796 -5.05 47.77 -21.45
C LEU A 796 -5.78 46.46 -21.82
N ARG A 797 -5.29 45.74 -22.85
CA ARG A 797 -5.82 44.43 -23.28
C ARG A 797 -5.55 43.31 -22.27
N GLU A 798 -4.60 43.49 -21.36
CA GLU A 798 -4.28 42.54 -20.30
C GLU A 798 -5.06 42.82 -19.00
N LEU A 799 -5.72 43.99 -18.91
CA LEU A 799 -6.45 44.44 -17.72
C LEU A 799 -7.97 44.46 -17.92
N VAL A 800 -8.43 44.81 -19.12
CA VAL A 800 -9.85 45.08 -19.43
C VAL A 800 -10.34 44.12 -20.51
N PRO A 801 -11.56 43.58 -20.41
CA PRO A 801 -12.15 42.72 -21.44
C PRO A 801 -12.23 43.40 -22.81
N GLU A 802 -11.91 42.65 -23.87
CA GLU A 802 -11.83 43.15 -25.26
C GLU A 802 -13.13 43.82 -25.75
N ASN A 803 -14.29 43.36 -25.26
CA ASN A 803 -15.60 43.92 -25.60
C ASN A 803 -15.89 45.26 -24.91
N LEU A 804 -15.22 45.56 -23.78
CA LEU A 804 -15.45 46.76 -22.98
C LEU A 804 -14.41 47.86 -23.23
N THR A 805 -13.28 47.54 -23.86
CA THR A 805 -12.19 48.50 -24.13
C THR A 805 -12.67 49.75 -24.84
N ARG A 806 -13.69 49.64 -25.72
CA ARG A 806 -14.23 50.75 -26.53
C ARG A 806 -15.20 51.68 -25.77
N LEU A 807 -15.57 51.37 -24.53
CA LEU A 807 -16.56 52.15 -23.76
C LEU A 807 -16.00 53.47 -23.21
N MET A 808 -14.67 53.59 -23.07
CA MET A 808 -13.99 54.77 -22.54
C MET A 808 -12.68 55.00 -23.29
N SER A 809 -12.15 56.23 -23.23
CA SER A 809 -10.82 56.54 -23.77
C SER A 809 -9.71 55.87 -22.95
N SER A 810 -8.53 55.69 -23.55
CA SER A 810 -7.39 55.05 -22.87
C SER A 810 -6.95 55.78 -21.60
N GLU A 811 -7.00 57.12 -21.61
CA GLU A 811 -6.64 57.94 -20.45
C GLU A 811 -7.70 57.89 -19.34
N GLU A 812 -8.97 57.80 -19.68
CA GLU A 812 -10.04 57.59 -18.70
C GLU A 812 -9.96 56.23 -18.02
N TRP A 813 -9.69 55.17 -18.80
CA TRP A 813 -9.41 53.83 -18.25
C TRP A 813 -8.24 53.89 -17.26
N LYS A 814 -7.13 54.49 -17.68
CA LYS A 814 -5.95 54.66 -16.82
C LYS A 814 -6.28 55.38 -15.51
N LYS A 815 -6.99 56.52 -15.57
CA LYS A 815 -7.39 57.28 -14.39
C LYS A 815 -8.25 56.44 -13.43
N ASN A 816 -9.24 55.72 -13.95
CA ASN A 816 -10.16 54.93 -13.12
C ASN A 816 -9.49 53.67 -12.54
N ILE A 817 -8.63 53.01 -13.30
CA ILE A 817 -7.86 51.85 -12.84
C ILE A 817 -6.90 52.25 -11.72
N LEU A 818 -6.23 53.41 -11.84
CA LEU A 818 -5.37 53.97 -10.81
C LEU A 818 -6.12 54.18 -9.48
N LEU A 819 -7.29 54.81 -9.55
CA LEU A 819 -8.14 55.04 -8.38
C LEU A 819 -8.62 53.73 -7.74
N ALA A 820 -8.87 52.69 -8.55
CA ALA A 820 -9.23 51.37 -8.05
C ALA A 820 -8.02 50.63 -7.43
N TYR A 821 -6.84 50.75 -8.05
CA TYR A 821 -5.59 50.16 -7.58
C TYR A 821 -5.16 50.73 -6.21
N ASP A 822 -5.26 52.05 -6.01
CA ASP A 822 -4.86 52.68 -4.74
C ASP A 822 -5.68 52.14 -3.54
N LYS A 823 -6.91 51.64 -3.77
CA LYS A 823 -7.73 50.95 -2.73
C LYS A 823 -7.18 49.57 -2.34
N HIS A 824 -6.18 49.06 -3.03
CA HIS A 824 -5.62 47.72 -2.87
C HIS A 824 -4.12 47.74 -2.57
N LYS A 825 -3.59 48.92 -2.21
CA LYS A 825 -2.16 49.12 -1.93
C LYS A 825 -1.65 48.23 -0.78
N ASP A 826 -2.47 48.06 0.26
CA ASP A 826 -2.12 47.28 1.45
C ASP A 826 -2.28 45.75 1.27
N LYS A 827 -2.87 45.32 0.15
CA LYS A 827 -3.07 43.89 -0.13
C LYS A 827 -1.81 43.26 -0.71
N THR A 828 -1.61 41.98 -0.47
CA THR A 828 -0.59 41.19 -1.16
C THR A 828 -1.07 40.76 -2.56
N VAL A 829 -0.14 40.33 -3.43
CA VAL A 829 -0.46 39.74 -4.74
C VAL A 829 -1.41 38.54 -4.59
N GLY A 830 -1.20 37.69 -3.59
CA GLY A 830 -2.06 36.54 -3.31
C GLY A 830 -3.48 36.95 -2.93
N GLU A 831 -3.62 37.93 -2.04
CA GLU A 831 -4.93 38.47 -1.64
C GLU A 831 -5.65 39.18 -2.78
N ALA A 832 -4.93 39.87 -3.67
CA ALA A 832 -5.52 40.49 -4.86
C ALA A 832 -6.11 39.43 -5.81
N LYS A 833 -5.38 38.32 -6.05
CA LYS A 833 -5.86 37.19 -6.86
C LYS A 833 -7.09 36.52 -6.23
N VAL A 834 -7.08 36.28 -4.92
CA VAL A 834 -8.23 35.70 -4.20
C VAL A 834 -9.42 36.66 -4.21
N ALA A 835 -9.20 37.97 -4.04
CA ALA A 835 -10.26 38.97 -4.11
C ALA A 835 -10.91 39.03 -5.50
N PHE A 836 -10.11 38.95 -6.57
CA PHE A 836 -10.61 38.83 -7.95
C PHE A 836 -11.53 37.61 -8.08
N LEU A 837 -11.08 36.43 -7.63
CA LEU A 837 -11.87 35.21 -7.68
C LEU A 837 -13.16 35.29 -6.85
N LYS A 838 -13.12 35.87 -5.65
CA LYS A 838 -14.30 36.07 -4.78
C LYS A 838 -15.35 36.98 -5.42
N TRP A 839 -14.93 37.90 -6.28
CA TRP A 839 -15.86 38.76 -7.02
C TRP A 839 -16.57 37.96 -8.11
N ILE A 840 -15.80 37.28 -8.98
CA ILE A 840 -16.33 36.60 -10.16
C ILE A 840 -17.00 35.25 -9.85
N CYS A 841 -16.72 34.61 -8.70
CA CYS A 841 -17.28 33.30 -8.36
C CYS A 841 -18.81 33.28 -8.19
N ARG A 842 -19.41 34.47 -8.05
CA ARG A 842 -20.86 34.70 -7.97
C ARG A 842 -21.53 34.62 -9.34
N TRP A 843 -20.78 34.73 -10.43
CA TRP A 843 -21.33 34.73 -11.78
C TRP A 843 -21.77 33.32 -12.22
N PRO A 844 -22.88 33.20 -12.96
CA PRO A 844 -23.37 31.90 -13.45
C PRO A 844 -22.41 31.24 -14.45
N THR A 845 -21.50 32.02 -15.04
CA THR A 845 -20.50 31.61 -16.03
C THR A 845 -19.10 31.41 -15.44
N PHE A 846 -18.93 31.53 -14.12
CA PHE A 846 -17.65 31.24 -13.45
C PHE A 846 -17.25 29.77 -13.59
N GLY A 847 -15.96 29.51 -13.81
CA GLY A 847 -15.44 28.14 -13.90
C GLY A 847 -15.97 27.38 -15.13
N SER A 848 -16.29 28.10 -16.20
CA SER A 848 -16.85 27.50 -17.43
C SER A 848 -15.77 27.20 -18.46
N ALA A 849 -16.00 26.16 -19.26
CA ALA A 849 -15.36 26.00 -20.55
C ALA A 849 -16.24 26.65 -21.62
N PHE A 850 -15.67 27.57 -22.40
CA PHE A 850 -16.38 28.34 -23.41
C PHE A 850 -16.10 27.82 -24.82
N PHE A 851 -17.15 27.78 -25.65
CA PHE A 851 -17.11 27.31 -27.03
C PHE A 851 -17.94 28.24 -27.91
N GLU A 852 -17.32 28.88 -28.88
CA GLU A 852 -18.04 29.59 -29.94
C GLU A 852 -18.43 28.57 -31.01
N VAL A 853 -19.73 28.46 -31.28
CA VAL A 853 -20.28 27.46 -32.19
C VAL A 853 -21.35 28.07 -33.07
N LYS A 854 -21.55 27.49 -34.26
CA LYS A 854 -22.67 27.84 -35.12
C LYS A 854 -23.82 26.86 -34.90
N GLN A 855 -24.95 27.33 -34.40
CA GLN A 855 -26.12 26.50 -34.10
C GLN A 855 -27.09 26.46 -35.30
N THR A 856 -27.75 25.33 -35.50
CA THR A 856 -28.70 25.12 -36.61
C THR A 856 -30.05 24.59 -36.16
N SER A 857 -30.32 24.58 -34.85
CA SER A 857 -31.49 23.90 -34.28
C SER A 857 -32.64 24.81 -33.96
N GLU A 858 -32.33 26.03 -33.50
CA GLU A 858 -33.32 26.93 -32.93
C GLU A 858 -33.32 28.25 -33.72
N PRO A 859 -34.32 28.50 -34.58
CA PRO A 859 -34.36 29.69 -35.43
C PRO A 859 -34.48 31.00 -34.65
N SER A 860 -34.95 30.94 -33.40
CA SER A 860 -35.09 32.10 -32.53
C SER A 860 -33.75 32.61 -31.96
N TYR A 861 -32.70 31.79 -32.00
CA TYR A 861 -31.36 32.16 -31.55
C TYR A 861 -30.48 32.63 -32.71
N PRO A 862 -29.45 33.46 -32.43
CA PRO A 862 -28.47 33.81 -33.45
C PRO A 862 -27.77 32.58 -34.03
N ASP A 863 -27.32 32.66 -35.27
CA ASP A 863 -26.56 31.57 -35.91
C ASP A 863 -25.29 31.22 -35.13
N ILE A 864 -24.57 32.23 -34.63
CA ILE A 864 -23.39 32.04 -33.80
C ILE A 864 -23.77 32.27 -32.34
N ILE A 865 -23.50 31.29 -31.49
CA ILE A 865 -23.74 31.34 -30.06
C ILE A 865 -22.48 30.99 -29.28
N LEU A 866 -22.42 31.46 -28.02
CA LEU A 866 -21.39 31.07 -27.08
C LEU A 866 -21.95 30.02 -26.13
N ILE A 867 -21.39 28.82 -26.12
CA ILE A 867 -21.74 27.76 -25.17
C ILE A 867 -20.77 27.78 -24.00
N ALA A 868 -21.30 27.71 -22.78
CA ALA A 868 -20.52 27.55 -21.55
C ALA A 868 -20.92 26.25 -20.84
N ILE A 869 -19.95 25.36 -20.59
CA ILE A 869 -20.15 24.12 -19.83
C ILE A 869 -19.55 24.30 -18.44
N ASN A 870 -20.37 24.19 -17.40
CA ASN A 870 -19.96 24.37 -15.99
C ASN A 870 -20.82 23.55 -15.02
N ARG A 871 -20.69 23.80 -13.71
CA ARG A 871 -21.43 23.11 -12.64
C ARG A 871 -22.97 23.12 -12.79
N HIS A 872 -23.54 24.10 -13.49
CA HIS A 872 -24.97 24.21 -13.72
C HIS A 872 -25.45 23.43 -14.95
N GLY A 873 -24.55 22.91 -15.79
CA GLY A 873 -24.87 22.23 -17.04
C GLY A 873 -24.31 22.95 -18.27
N VAL A 874 -25.10 22.98 -19.35
CA VAL A 874 -24.77 23.65 -20.62
C VAL A 874 -25.57 24.94 -20.74
N LEU A 875 -24.89 26.08 -20.74
CA LEU A 875 -25.48 27.40 -20.91
C LEU A 875 -25.27 27.89 -22.34
N LEU A 876 -26.33 28.38 -22.98
CA LEU A 876 -26.24 29.10 -24.24
C LEU A 876 -26.26 30.60 -23.95
N ILE A 877 -25.29 31.33 -24.50
CA ILE A 877 -25.06 32.75 -24.24
C ILE A 877 -25.06 33.50 -25.56
N HIS A 878 -25.74 34.65 -25.59
CA HIS A 878 -25.74 35.53 -26.74
C HIS A 878 -24.35 36.21 -26.89
N PRO A 879 -23.68 36.13 -28.07
CA PRO A 879 -22.30 36.60 -28.21
C PRO A 879 -22.11 38.11 -28.00
N LYS A 880 -23.08 38.94 -28.38
CA LYS A 880 -23.00 40.41 -28.21
C LYS A 880 -23.42 40.88 -26.81
N THR A 881 -24.64 40.56 -26.38
CA THR A 881 -25.19 41.02 -25.08
C THR A 881 -24.63 40.28 -23.88
N LYS A 882 -24.02 39.10 -24.09
CA LYS A 882 -23.51 38.19 -23.04
C LYS A 882 -24.59 37.70 -22.08
N GLU A 883 -25.86 37.79 -22.47
CA GLU A 883 -26.98 37.29 -21.67
C GLU A 883 -27.19 35.78 -21.90
N PRO A 884 -27.49 35.01 -20.84
CA PRO A 884 -27.81 33.60 -20.98
C PRO A 884 -29.19 33.45 -21.67
N LEU A 885 -29.21 32.83 -22.83
CA LEU A 885 -30.42 32.52 -23.60
C LEU A 885 -31.20 31.39 -22.92
N THR A 886 -30.50 30.30 -22.57
CA THR A 886 -31.08 29.15 -21.88
C THR A 886 -30.01 28.37 -21.12
N THR A 887 -30.42 27.60 -20.13
CA THR A 887 -29.56 26.70 -19.34
C THR A 887 -30.14 25.31 -19.35
N TYR A 888 -29.33 24.33 -19.74
CA TYR A 888 -29.66 22.92 -19.75
C TYR A 888 -28.91 22.19 -18.62
N PRO A 889 -29.57 21.91 -17.48
CA PRO A 889 -28.97 21.14 -16.40
C PRO A 889 -28.63 19.72 -16.83
N PHE A 890 -27.57 19.14 -16.24
CA PHE A 890 -27.16 17.76 -16.51
C PHE A 890 -28.29 16.73 -16.32
N THR A 891 -29.22 16.98 -15.40
CA THR A 891 -30.37 16.10 -15.13
C THR A 891 -31.41 16.08 -16.27
N LYS A 892 -31.39 17.06 -17.17
CA LYS A 892 -32.32 17.13 -18.32
C LYS A 892 -31.70 16.64 -19.63
N ILE A 893 -30.38 16.43 -19.66
CA ILE A 893 -29.66 15.95 -20.84
C ILE A 893 -29.82 14.43 -20.91
N SER A 894 -30.41 13.92 -22.00
CA SER A 894 -30.63 12.49 -22.19
C SER A 894 -29.45 11.81 -22.87
N SER A 895 -28.85 12.47 -23.86
CA SER A 895 -27.71 11.97 -24.62
C SER A 895 -26.99 13.11 -25.35
N TRP A 896 -25.74 12.88 -25.70
CA TRP A 896 -24.95 13.77 -26.55
C TRP A 896 -24.05 12.94 -27.46
N SER A 897 -23.64 13.52 -28.58
CA SER A 897 -22.69 12.93 -29.52
C SER A 897 -21.83 14.01 -30.15
N SER A 898 -20.62 13.65 -30.57
CA SER A 898 -19.71 14.57 -31.24
C SER A 898 -19.04 13.94 -32.45
N GLY A 899 -18.77 14.75 -33.46
CA GLY A 899 -17.95 14.43 -34.61
C GLY A 899 -16.77 15.39 -34.72
N SER A 900 -16.00 15.28 -35.81
CA SER A 900 -14.91 16.21 -36.11
C SER A 900 -15.39 17.63 -36.46
N THR A 901 -16.65 17.78 -36.87
CA THR A 901 -17.24 19.04 -37.35
C THR A 901 -18.51 19.46 -36.61
N TYR A 902 -19.03 18.63 -35.70
CA TYR A 902 -20.29 18.92 -35.03
C TYR A 902 -20.33 18.40 -33.58
N PHE A 903 -21.24 18.98 -32.81
CA PHE A 903 -21.66 18.53 -31.49
C PHE A 903 -23.19 18.52 -31.43
N HIS A 904 -23.77 17.43 -30.93
CA HIS A 904 -25.21 17.24 -30.85
C HIS A 904 -25.62 16.83 -29.43
N MET A 905 -26.72 17.37 -28.93
CA MET A 905 -27.26 17.12 -27.59
C MET A 905 -28.78 17.00 -27.64
N ALA A 906 -29.32 15.98 -26.99
CA ALA A 906 -30.76 15.76 -26.85
C ALA A 906 -31.22 16.00 -25.40
N LEU A 907 -32.41 16.58 -25.25
CA LEU A 907 -32.99 16.98 -23.97
C LEU A 907 -34.37 16.34 -23.80
N GLY A 908 -34.68 15.74 -22.65
CA GLY A 908 -36.02 15.19 -22.35
C GLY A 908 -36.31 13.76 -22.86
N SER A 909 -37.58 13.32 -22.79
CA SER A 909 -38.01 11.97 -23.19
C SER A 909 -38.29 11.87 -24.70
N LEU A 910 -38.18 10.64 -25.24
CA LEU A 910 -38.27 10.26 -26.66
C LEU A 910 -39.46 10.84 -27.47
N ALA A 911 -40.50 11.40 -26.83
CA ALA A 911 -41.70 11.92 -27.52
C ALA A 911 -41.79 13.46 -27.65
N ARG A 912 -41.10 14.26 -26.82
CA ARG A 912 -41.18 15.76 -26.82
C ARG A 912 -39.86 16.43 -26.39
N GLY A 913 -38.73 15.91 -26.85
CA GLY A 913 -37.42 16.45 -26.52
C GLY A 913 -36.92 17.53 -27.48
N SER A 914 -36.31 18.60 -26.96
CA SER A 914 -35.58 19.60 -27.77
C SER A 914 -34.19 19.07 -28.14
N ARG A 915 -33.72 19.38 -29.35
CA ARG A 915 -32.39 18.97 -29.85
C ARG A 915 -31.53 20.21 -30.08
N LEU A 916 -30.26 20.12 -29.72
CA LEU A 916 -29.26 21.14 -30.01
C LEU A 916 -28.17 20.52 -30.90
N LEU A 917 -27.99 21.08 -32.08
CA LEU A 917 -26.98 20.75 -33.07
C LEU A 917 -26.13 22.00 -33.31
N CYS A 918 -24.82 21.81 -33.17
CA CYS A 918 -23.83 22.86 -33.30
C CYS A 918 -22.71 22.41 -34.23
N GLU A 919 -22.34 23.24 -35.19
CA GLU A 919 -21.13 23.08 -36.00
C GLU A 919 -19.93 23.59 -35.19
N THR A 920 -18.97 22.70 -34.93
CA THR A 920 -17.76 23.01 -34.17
C THR A 920 -16.68 21.96 -34.37
N SER A 921 -15.41 22.39 -34.42
CA SER A 921 -14.25 21.50 -34.42
C SER A 921 -13.85 21.04 -33.01
N LEU A 922 -14.49 21.57 -31.97
CA LEU A 922 -14.20 21.30 -30.56
C LEU A 922 -15.18 20.30 -29.91
N GLY A 923 -15.95 19.57 -30.72
CA GLY A 923 -16.95 18.61 -30.25
C GLY A 923 -16.37 17.57 -29.28
N TYR A 924 -15.18 17.04 -29.57
CA TYR A 924 -14.45 16.10 -28.70
C TYR A 924 -14.20 16.64 -27.28
N LYS A 925 -13.96 17.96 -27.15
CA LYS A 925 -13.70 18.61 -25.86
C LYS A 925 -14.99 18.85 -25.08
N MET A 926 -16.08 19.18 -25.80
CA MET A 926 -17.40 19.32 -25.20
C MET A 926 -17.90 17.98 -24.66
N ASP A 927 -17.75 16.92 -25.45
CA ASP A 927 -18.09 15.53 -25.10
C ASP A 927 -17.32 15.04 -23.86
N ASP A 928 -16.00 15.22 -23.84
CA ASP A 928 -15.15 14.86 -22.70
C ASP A 928 -15.56 15.59 -21.41
N LEU A 929 -15.84 16.89 -21.49
CA LEU A 929 -16.27 17.67 -20.31
C LEU A 929 -17.64 17.25 -19.79
N LEU A 930 -18.62 17.04 -20.67
CA LEU A 930 -19.96 16.59 -20.28
C LEU A 930 -19.89 15.22 -19.60
N THR A 931 -19.18 14.29 -20.22
CA THR A 931 -18.95 12.95 -19.67
C THR A 931 -18.31 13.03 -18.28
N SER A 932 -17.28 13.86 -18.13
CA SER A 932 -16.58 14.04 -16.85
C SER A 932 -17.45 14.66 -15.76
N TYR A 933 -18.24 15.69 -16.08
CA TYR A 933 -19.17 16.30 -15.12
C TYR A 933 -20.25 15.32 -14.67
N VAL A 934 -20.87 14.59 -15.61
CA VAL A 934 -21.92 13.62 -15.29
C VAL A 934 -21.38 12.46 -14.45
N GLN A 935 -20.20 11.92 -14.79
CA GLN A 935 -19.55 10.87 -14.00
C GLN A 935 -19.24 11.31 -12.57
N GLN A 936 -18.74 12.53 -12.37
CA GLN A 936 -18.43 13.05 -11.03
C GLN A 936 -19.69 13.33 -10.18
N LEU A 937 -20.77 13.77 -10.81
CA LEU A 937 -22.06 13.95 -10.12
C LEU A 937 -22.64 12.60 -9.69
N LEU A 938 -22.59 11.58 -10.57
CA LEU A 938 -23.05 10.22 -10.25
C LEU A 938 -22.24 9.58 -9.11
N SER A 939 -20.91 9.72 -9.13
CA SER A 939 -20.04 9.19 -8.07
C SER A 939 -20.32 9.85 -6.72
N SER A 940 -20.60 11.16 -6.71
CA SER A 940 -20.95 11.92 -5.50
C SER A 940 -22.29 11.48 -4.89
N VAL A 941 -23.31 11.26 -5.74
CA VAL A 941 -24.63 10.77 -5.30
C VAL A 941 -24.54 9.35 -4.70
N ASN A 942 -23.73 8.48 -5.29
CA ASN A 942 -23.51 7.13 -4.76
C ASN A 942 -22.80 7.13 -3.41
N LYS A 943 -21.82 8.03 -3.19
CA LYS A 943 -21.17 8.21 -1.88
C LYS A 943 -22.14 8.72 -0.80
N GLN A 944 -23.06 9.60 -1.14
CA GLN A 944 -24.07 10.11 -0.20
C GLN A 944 -25.11 9.04 0.19
N ARG A 945 -25.54 8.18 -0.75
CA ARG A 945 -26.45 7.06 -0.43
C ARG A 945 -25.82 5.99 0.47
N GLY A 946 -24.51 5.76 0.38
CA GLY A 946 -23.80 4.83 1.26
C GLY A 946 -23.61 5.31 2.70
N SER A 947 -23.80 6.61 2.98
CA SER A 947 -23.64 7.20 4.32
C SER A 947 -24.97 7.45 5.06
N GLN A 948 -26.12 7.21 4.41
CA GLN A 948 -27.44 7.27 5.02
C GLN A 948 -28.06 5.86 5.09
N ALA A 949 -27.58 5.02 6.01
CA ALA A 949 -28.39 3.94 6.56
C ALA A 949 -29.19 4.49 7.76
N PRO A 950 -30.50 4.24 7.85
CA PRO A 950 -31.33 4.89 8.86
C PRO A 950 -31.04 4.33 10.26
N ALA A 951 -30.84 5.24 11.22
CA ALA A 951 -30.89 4.92 12.63
C ALA A 951 -32.29 4.37 12.95
N LEU A 952 -32.35 3.11 13.37
CA LEU A 952 -33.57 2.51 13.90
C LEU A 952 -33.87 3.19 15.24
N ALA A 953 -35.06 3.77 15.32
CA ALA A 953 -35.63 4.38 16.50
C ALA A 953 -35.96 3.32 17.57
N ASP A 954 -35.71 3.68 18.83
CA ASP A 954 -36.09 2.94 20.05
C ASP A 954 -37.60 2.63 20.09
N PRO A 955 -38.00 1.54 20.77
CA PRO A 955 -38.16 1.58 22.23
C PRO A 955 -37.32 0.59 23.03
#